data_AF-A0A426U4S5-F1
#
_entry.id   AF-A0A426U4S5-F1
#
_cell.length_a   1.000
_cell.length_b   1.000
_cell.length_c   1.000
_cell.angle_alpha   90.00
_cell.angle_beta   90.00
_cell.angle_gamma   90.00
#
_symmetry.space_group_name_H-M   'P 1'
#
loop_
_entity.id
_entity.type
_entity.pdbx_description
1 polymer ?
#
loop_
_entity_poly.entity_id
_entity_poly.type
_entity_poly.pdbx_seq_one_letter_code
_entity_poly.pdbx_strand_id
1 'polypeptide(L)'
;MAEPTESNGGPFGTLAITTDRQLPWYVIAFDKEGACTSRAARAHLLDAARQGLYDQIFYFSHGWNNVFADVQGLNERLLQALGSVLPEQHGLDLARMAVVSVFWPSVALLTTAEQGPQLAGDATTVQQLIDLFVDEAPPADRDRLRQLATQPELNQAAADELARLLVALVRSDDEMGCDALIPDDLLAIARRMALPPPQTSGEIQEVPDDVDPWGDKPNAAGNLDQSGRQLLRYATVYMMQKRAGIVGSRGVCSLLHDLLALPDLRLHLGGHSYGCRVMLAALCSAASPRAVESLLLLQPAVSRYCFAEKVPKSGRPGGYVRAPERVRQPIMLTYSKHDKPLHQYFGLAMHLKGEVGEPNPAGLFDTIYAALGGYGPSGITHQDLTIKSPGDYYPISTASARIIAVNGALPISETAHVAINDHGDVTNRYTAWMLYNQLRLSVPTPTPAPTLGDDPLAATDRPVVAVTDEEYLPPEEPTEGPFQINAWTGTHTVRDALLEDVTDWIEAHAPKPQASAVRPEPLDLRDWRAARWGVILPYNEAISHEQQAFAADAPEPLQQLIRDRDGLVLRYKAASRLRHVTLFNPATGRELAISEYGEDDQRLPAYLLIYATPAAIPWKLQFMLNSAPQRFVGRLDLTGAALERYITALRSDWADAATQVDTPLIWAVDHGAHDITRLMRNAIAARLYRRYAADDDLGPRAIFLDGQQGQGGAEDLIRALDASRPNLIVTTSHGMTGPLDDRVQMQRQLGWLVDQTYEPLDPERLLANWQPDGAIWYAHACCSAGSMGPSAFADLVPPGGVAHQVLHATAALGDQIAPLPRALLGATKPLRAFIGHVEPTFDYTLQMRGTYQFLTGSIIEMLNERAFSIKRYPVGMMTQTIFNRLGLLASQEREKRMDQEQRAALYFQLCFHDVQSTVILGDPTVAPKIPTNGS
;
A
#
# COMPACT_ATOMS: atom_id res chain seq x y z
N MET A 1 -20.43 -3.64 -20.68
CA MET A 1 -21.56 -4.44 -20.15
C MET A 1 -22.76 -3.53 -20.01
N ALA A 2 -23.95 -4.01 -20.34
CA ALA A 2 -25.20 -3.25 -20.23
C ALA A 2 -25.49 -2.86 -18.78
N GLU A 3 -26.16 -1.73 -18.57
CA GLU A 3 -26.67 -1.34 -17.26
C GLU A 3 -27.60 -2.43 -16.68
N PRO A 4 -27.68 -2.60 -15.35
CA PRO A 4 -28.41 -3.69 -14.69
C PRO A 4 -29.93 -3.74 -14.98
N THR A 5 -30.47 -2.78 -15.74
CA THR A 5 -31.83 -2.80 -16.27
C THR A 5 -32.07 -3.86 -17.37
N GLU A 6 -31.01 -4.43 -17.96
CA GLU A 6 -31.10 -5.35 -19.11
C GLU A 6 -30.75 -6.83 -18.80
N SER A 7 -30.70 -7.25 -17.53
CA SER A 7 -30.41 -8.67 -17.21
C SER A 7 -31.57 -9.60 -17.62
N ASN A 8 -31.24 -10.76 -18.19
CA ASN A 8 -32.16 -11.85 -18.61
C ASN A 8 -32.89 -12.54 -17.43
N GLY A 9 -33.00 -11.88 -16.29
CA GLY A 9 -33.69 -12.35 -15.10
C GLY A 9 -32.86 -13.22 -14.16
N GLY A 10 -31.75 -13.83 -14.60
CA GLY A 10 -30.87 -14.65 -13.75
C GLY A 10 -29.81 -13.88 -12.95
N PRO A 11 -28.81 -14.58 -12.37
CA PRO A 11 -27.60 -13.95 -11.84
C PRO A 11 -26.96 -13.02 -12.90
N PHE A 12 -26.40 -11.90 -12.47
CA PHE A 12 -25.65 -10.99 -13.34
C PHE A 12 -24.35 -11.65 -13.84
N GLY A 13 -23.75 -12.50 -13.02
CA GLY A 13 -22.58 -13.29 -13.37
C GLY A 13 -22.14 -14.14 -12.18
N THR A 14 -20.85 -14.47 -12.15
CA THR A 14 -20.20 -15.11 -11.02
C THR A 14 -19.05 -14.24 -10.52
N LEU A 15 -18.81 -14.26 -9.21
CA LEU A 15 -17.66 -13.61 -8.60
C LEU A 15 -16.67 -14.68 -8.12
N ALA A 16 -15.42 -14.58 -8.57
CA ALA A 16 -14.36 -15.46 -8.12
C ALA A 16 -13.96 -15.10 -6.68
N ILE A 17 -14.02 -16.10 -5.79
CA ILE A 17 -13.46 -15.99 -4.44
C ILE A 17 -12.04 -16.59 -4.41
N THR A 18 -11.81 -17.69 -5.12
CA THR A 18 -10.49 -18.31 -5.39
C THR A 18 -10.45 -18.79 -6.85
N THR A 19 -9.31 -19.23 -7.36
CA THR A 19 -9.16 -19.69 -8.75
C THR A 19 -10.12 -20.84 -9.13
N ASP A 20 -10.51 -21.64 -8.14
CA ASP A 20 -11.33 -22.84 -8.24
C ASP A 20 -12.77 -22.65 -7.71
N ARG A 21 -13.10 -21.48 -7.15
CA ARG A 21 -14.40 -21.25 -6.51
C ARG A 21 -15.02 -19.93 -6.94
N GLN A 22 -16.24 -20.03 -7.46
CA GLN A 22 -17.03 -18.90 -7.92
C GLN A 22 -18.41 -18.89 -7.23
N LEU A 23 -18.90 -17.70 -6.91
CA LEU A 23 -20.21 -17.50 -6.28
C LEU A 23 -21.18 -16.83 -7.26
N PRO A 24 -22.44 -17.29 -7.37
CA PRO A 24 -23.46 -16.58 -8.11
C PRO A 24 -23.64 -15.15 -7.60
N TRP A 25 -23.60 -14.19 -8.52
CA TRP A 25 -23.65 -12.77 -8.21
C TRP A 25 -24.89 -12.13 -8.83
N TYR A 26 -25.71 -11.50 -7.99
CA TYR A 26 -26.86 -10.71 -8.40
C TYR A 26 -26.57 -9.23 -8.18
N VAL A 27 -26.97 -8.40 -9.13
CA VAL A 27 -27.05 -6.95 -8.91
C VAL A 27 -28.51 -6.55 -8.87
N ILE A 28 -28.95 -6.02 -7.74
CA ILE A 28 -30.31 -5.51 -7.56
C ILE A 28 -30.26 -3.99 -7.55
N ALA A 29 -30.67 -3.41 -8.68
CA ALA A 29 -30.78 -1.98 -8.89
C ALA A 29 -32.09 -1.40 -8.38
N PHE A 30 -32.00 -0.23 -7.75
CA PHE A 30 -33.10 0.61 -7.29
C PHE A 30 -32.98 2.02 -7.89
N ASP A 31 -34.11 2.67 -8.12
CA ASP A 31 -34.13 4.10 -8.43
C ASP A 31 -34.04 4.97 -7.16
N LYS A 32 -34.08 6.29 -7.34
CA LYS A 32 -33.91 7.28 -6.26
C LYS A 32 -35.09 7.31 -5.28
N GLU A 33 -36.26 6.81 -5.69
CA GLU A 33 -37.44 6.61 -4.85
C GLU A 33 -37.42 5.27 -4.10
N GLY A 34 -36.45 4.41 -4.40
CA GLY A 34 -36.32 3.07 -3.84
C GLY A 34 -37.16 2.02 -4.55
N ALA A 35 -37.69 2.28 -5.75
CA ALA A 35 -38.36 1.25 -6.54
C ALA A 35 -37.31 0.34 -7.21
N CYS A 36 -37.52 -0.97 -7.15
CA CYS A 36 -36.65 -1.93 -7.82
C CYS A 36 -36.84 -1.83 -9.34
N THR A 37 -35.76 -1.46 -10.04
CA THR A 37 -35.70 -1.39 -11.51
C THR A 37 -35.30 -2.73 -12.12
N SER A 38 -34.57 -3.55 -11.36
CA SER A 38 -34.12 -4.91 -11.73
C SER A 38 -35.11 -6.02 -11.31
N ARG A 39 -36.39 -5.84 -11.66
CA ARG A 39 -37.49 -6.71 -11.15
C ARG A 39 -37.33 -8.19 -11.49
N ALA A 40 -36.79 -8.50 -12.67
CA ALA A 40 -36.58 -9.87 -13.11
C ALA A 40 -35.50 -10.57 -12.27
N ALA A 41 -34.35 -9.93 -12.06
CA ALA A 41 -33.27 -10.42 -11.19
C ALA A 41 -33.74 -10.62 -9.74
N ARG A 42 -34.53 -9.67 -9.22
CA ARG A 42 -35.17 -9.80 -7.89
C ARG A 42 -36.09 -11.03 -7.82
N ALA A 43 -36.94 -11.23 -8.82
CA ALA A 43 -37.87 -12.36 -8.85
C ALA A 43 -37.14 -13.70 -8.91
N HIS A 44 -36.10 -13.81 -9.74
CA HIS A 44 -35.30 -15.03 -9.85
C HIS A 44 -34.51 -15.32 -8.58
N LEU A 45 -33.91 -14.31 -7.94
CA LEU A 45 -33.24 -14.49 -6.64
C LEU A 45 -34.20 -15.10 -5.59
N LEU A 46 -35.42 -14.57 -5.51
CA LEU A 46 -36.45 -15.08 -4.60
C LEU A 46 -36.89 -16.49 -4.95
N ASP A 47 -37.06 -16.80 -6.24
CA ASP A 47 -37.44 -18.13 -6.70
C ASP A 47 -36.33 -19.16 -6.43
N ALA A 48 -35.08 -18.82 -6.75
CA ALA A 48 -33.92 -19.66 -6.48
C ALA A 48 -33.75 -19.93 -4.98
N ALA A 49 -33.96 -18.90 -4.14
CA ALA A 49 -33.93 -19.07 -2.69
C ALA A 49 -35.10 -19.95 -2.18
N ARG A 50 -36.32 -19.81 -2.73
CA ARG A 50 -37.48 -20.67 -2.39
C ARG A 50 -37.26 -22.14 -2.76
N GLN A 51 -36.60 -22.38 -3.87
CA GLN A 51 -36.23 -23.72 -4.33
C GLN A 51 -35.05 -24.32 -3.53
N GLY A 52 -34.47 -23.55 -2.60
CA GLY A 52 -33.36 -24.00 -1.79
C GLY A 52 -32.03 -24.08 -2.54
N LEU A 53 -31.85 -23.33 -3.64
CA LEU A 53 -30.53 -23.26 -4.29
C LEU A 53 -29.50 -22.60 -3.37
N TYR A 54 -29.94 -21.66 -2.54
CA TYR A 54 -29.10 -20.96 -1.58
C TYR A 54 -29.61 -21.19 -0.15
N ASP A 55 -28.68 -21.45 0.78
CA ASP A 55 -28.96 -21.45 2.23
C ASP A 55 -28.34 -20.25 2.95
N GLN A 56 -27.53 -19.46 2.22
CA GLN A 56 -27.00 -18.20 2.70
C GLN A 56 -26.82 -17.19 1.56
N ILE A 57 -27.04 -15.92 1.88
CA ILE A 57 -26.83 -14.80 0.95
C ILE A 57 -26.03 -13.72 1.67
N PHE A 58 -24.95 -13.26 1.03
CA PHE A 58 -24.26 -12.04 1.44
C PHE A 58 -24.75 -10.86 0.60
N TYR A 59 -25.25 -9.84 1.29
CA TYR A 59 -25.95 -8.70 0.72
C TYR A 59 -25.14 -7.44 1.01
N PHE A 60 -24.59 -6.79 -0.02
CA PHE A 60 -23.62 -5.69 0.13
C PHE A 60 -24.09 -4.41 -0.58
N SER A 61 -23.91 -3.25 0.06
CA SER A 61 -24.18 -1.94 -0.57
C SER A 61 -22.95 -1.03 -0.50
N HIS A 62 -22.65 -0.44 -1.67
CA HIS A 62 -21.56 0.52 -1.85
C HIS A 62 -21.89 1.90 -1.27
N GLY A 63 -20.85 2.73 -1.15
CA GLY A 63 -20.92 4.10 -0.68
C GLY A 63 -21.41 5.12 -1.72
N TRP A 64 -21.21 6.39 -1.41
CA TRP A 64 -21.37 7.51 -2.35
C TRP A 64 -20.34 7.42 -3.49
N ASN A 65 -20.60 8.10 -4.61
CA ASN A 65 -19.62 8.34 -5.66
C ASN A 65 -19.16 7.08 -6.42
N ASN A 66 -20.08 6.14 -6.65
CA ASN A 66 -19.78 4.90 -7.37
C ASN A 66 -20.60 4.82 -8.67
N VAL A 67 -19.94 4.56 -9.79
CA VAL A 67 -20.59 4.05 -11.00
C VAL A 67 -20.70 2.52 -10.94
N PHE A 68 -21.48 1.91 -11.83
CA PHE A 68 -21.70 0.46 -11.84
C PHE A 68 -20.38 -0.34 -11.83
N ALA A 69 -19.39 0.12 -12.58
CA ALA A 69 -18.09 -0.53 -12.60
C ALA A 69 -17.36 -0.43 -11.24
N ASP A 70 -17.50 0.67 -10.50
CA ASP A 70 -16.84 0.85 -9.19
C ASP A 70 -17.44 -0.13 -8.19
N VAL A 71 -18.76 -0.32 -8.27
CA VAL A 71 -19.49 -1.30 -7.49
C VAL A 71 -19.00 -2.70 -7.82
N GLN A 72 -18.85 -3.04 -9.11
CA GLN A 72 -18.27 -4.33 -9.52
C GLN A 72 -16.87 -4.53 -8.93
N GLY A 73 -15.97 -3.57 -9.14
CA GLY A 73 -14.59 -3.65 -8.64
C GLY A 73 -14.50 -3.73 -7.12
N LEU A 74 -15.36 -3.02 -6.38
CA LEU A 74 -15.42 -3.07 -4.92
C LEU A 74 -15.85 -4.46 -4.42
N ASN A 75 -16.86 -5.08 -5.06
CA ASN A 75 -17.32 -6.42 -4.71
C ASN A 75 -16.27 -7.49 -5.07
N GLU A 76 -15.63 -7.39 -6.25
CA GLU A 76 -14.54 -8.28 -6.66
C GLU A 76 -13.37 -8.21 -5.69
N ARG A 77 -12.89 -7.01 -5.34
CA ARG A 77 -11.79 -6.82 -4.38
C ARG A 77 -12.14 -7.35 -2.98
N LEU A 78 -13.37 -7.12 -2.50
CA LEU A 78 -13.81 -7.61 -1.20
C LEU A 78 -13.84 -9.15 -1.15
N LEU A 79 -14.33 -9.81 -2.21
CA LEU A 79 -14.39 -11.27 -2.27
C LEU A 79 -13.03 -11.91 -2.54
N GLN A 80 -12.18 -11.30 -3.38
CA GLN A 80 -10.78 -11.75 -3.54
C GLN A 80 -10.01 -11.62 -2.21
N ALA A 81 -10.21 -10.52 -1.46
CA ALA A 81 -9.64 -10.37 -0.14
C ALA A 81 -10.17 -11.44 0.84
N LEU A 82 -11.46 -11.78 0.78
CA LEU A 82 -12.04 -12.89 1.54
C LEU A 82 -11.39 -14.23 1.16
N GLY A 83 -11.19 -14.50 -0.14
CA GLY A 83 -10.48 -15.68 -0.64
C GLY A 83 -9.05 -15.79 -0.12
N SER A 84 -8.32 -14.68 -0.07
CA SER A 84 -6.95 -14.63 0.42
C SER A 84 -6.79 -14.97 1.91
N VAL A 85 -7.89 -14.94 2.68
CA VAL A 85 -7.88 -15.23 4.12
C VAL A 85 -8.65 -16.51 4.47
N LEU A 86 -9.12 -17.28 3.49
CA LEU A 86 -9.70 -18.60 3.72
C LEU A 86 -8.60 -19.56 4.21
N PRO A 87 -8.74 -20.20 5.38
CA PRO A 87 -7.79 -21.23 5.83
C PRO A 87 -7.79 -22.45 4.90
N GLU A 88 -6.63 -23.12 4.74
CA GLU A 88 -6.49 -24.38 3.95
C GLU A 88 -7.35 -25.55 4.49
N GLN A 89 -7.87 -25.43 5.71
CA GLN A 89 -8.80 -26.39 6.31
C GLN A 89 -10.23 -25.82 6.31
N HIS A 90 -11.06 -26.42 5.46
CA HIS A 90 -12.45 -26.09 5.16
C HIS A 90 -13.29 -25.60 6.35
N GLY A 91 -13.55 -24.28 6.44
CA GLY A 91 -14.37 -23.68 7.50
C GLY A 91 -15.63 -22.92 7.04
N LEU A 92 -15.71 -22.50 5.76
CA LEU A 92 -16.90 -21.85 5.20
C LEU A 92 -17.53 -22.74 4.13
N ASP A 93 -18.76 -23.16 4.36
CA ASP A 93 -19.58 -23.82 3.34
C ASP A 93 -20.19 -22.76 2.41
N LEU A 94 -19.42 -22.34 1.40
CA LEU A 94 -19.89 -21.40 0.38
C LEU A 94 -20.59 -22.08 -0.80
N ALA A 95 -20.83 -23.40 -0.77
CA ALA A 95 -21.36 -24.13 -1.93
C ALA A 95 -22.77 -23.66 -2.33
N ARG A 96 -23.56 -23.22 -1.33
CA ARG A 96 -24.93 -22.71 -1.49
C ARG A 96 -25.03 -21.24 -1.09
N MET A 97 -23.97 -20.48 -1.35
CA MET A 97 -23.92 -19.05 -1.09
C MET A 97 -24.13 -18.24 -2.37
N ALA A 98 -24.96 -17.21 -2.31
CA ALA A 98 -25.02 -16.18 -3.33
C ALA A 98 -24.57 -14.81 -2.79
N VAL A 99 -24.08 -13.96 -3.68
CA VAL A 99 -23.72 -12.57 -3.39
C VAL A 99 -24.73 -11.65 -4.08
N VAL A 100 -25.22 -10.66 -3.36
CA VAL A 100 -26.14 -9.65 -3.88
C VAL A 100 -25.58 -8.26 -3.64
N SER A 101 -25.34 -7.51 -4.72
CA SER A 101 -24.93 -6.11 -4.64
C SER A 101 -26.12 -5.19 -4.87
N VAL A 102 -26.33 -4.24 -3.98
CA VAL A 102 -27.30 -3.15 -4.16
C VAL A 102 -26.67 -2.11 -5.05
N PHE A 103 -27.30 -1.84 -6.18
CA PHE A 103 -27.00 -0.68 -7.01
C PHE A 103 -28.07 0.39 -6.77
N TRP A 104 -27.66 1.60 -6.42
CA TRP A 104 -28.56 2.72 -6.19
C TRP A 104 -27.96 4.01 -6.76
N PRO A 105 -28.76 5.05 -7.05
CA PRO A 105 -28.27 6.23 -7.77
C PRO A 105 -27.39 7.09 -6.85
N SER A 106 -26.14 6.68 -6.65
CA SER A 106 -25.12 7.43 -5.94
C SER A 106 -24.36 8.28 -6.95
N VAL A 107 -24.64 9.57 -6.99
CA VAL A 107 -24.03 10.49 -7.97
C VAL A 107 -22.51 10.48 -7.79
N ALA A 108 -21.79 10.35 -8.90
CA ALA A 108 -20.36 10.56 -8.91
C ALA A 108 -20.05 12.04 -8.62
N LEU A 109 -19.27 12.32 -7.59
CA LEU A 109 -18.54 13.57 -7.42
C LEU A 109 -17.07 13.19 -7.46
N LEU A 110 -16.43 13.27 -8.61
CA LEU A 110 -14.97 13.15 -8.66
C LEU A 110 -14.36 14.36 -7.94
N THR A 111 -14.06 14.18 -6.66
CA THR A 111 -13.13 15.02 -5.92
C THR A 111 -11.76 14.36 -5.99
N THR A 112 -10.71 15.17 -6.07
CA THR A 112 -9.31 14.74 -6.09
C THR A 112 -8.86 14.01 -4.81
N ALA A 113 -9.73 13.89 -3.80
CA ALA A 113 -9.44 13.27 -2.51
C ALA A 113 -9.98 11.83 -2.35
N GLU A 114 -10.74 11.31 -3.32
CA GLU A 114 -11.24 9.92 -3.31
C GLU A 114 -10.90 9.25 -4.65
N GLN A 115 -9.70 8.67 -4.76
CA GLN A 115 -9.34 7.80 -5.90
C GLN A 115 -9.25 6.34 -5.44
N GLY A 116 -10.34 5.59 -5.64
CA GLY A 116 -10.26 4.17 -5.98
C GLY A 116 -9.86 3.98 -7.45
N PRO A 117 -9.61 2.74 -7.92
CA PRO A 117 -9.03 2.48 -9.24
C PRO A 117 -9.90 3.05 -10.35
N GLN A 118 -9.24 3.70 -11.32
CA GLN A 118 -9.85 4.31 -12.49
C GLN A 118 -10.77 3.34 -13.21
N LEU A 119 -12.04 3.70 -13.30
CA LEU A 119 -12.97 3.17 -14.27
C LEU A 119 -13.34 4.29 -15.23
N ALA A 120 -13.31 3.95 -16.52
CA ALA A 120 -13.70 4.85 -17.59
C ALA A 120 -15.10 5.41 -17.34
N GLY A 121 -15.17 6.69 -17.00
CA GLY A 121 -16.40 7.46 -16.82
C GLY A 121 -16.03 8.89 -16.45
N ASP A 122 -16.43 9.84 -17.29
CA ASP A 122 -16.03 11.25 -17.23
C ASP A 122 -16.12 11.87 -15.83
N ALA A 123 -15.12 12.69 -15.48
CA ALA A 123 -15.17 13.65 -14.38
C ALA A 123 -16.53 14.37 -14.36
N THR A 124 -17.26 14.23 -13.25
CA THR A 124 -18.57 14.88 -13.11
C THR A 124 -18.39 16.37 -13.20
N THR A 125 -18.83 16.95 -14.32
CA THR A 125 -18.72 18.38 -14.56
C THR A 125 -19.66 19.10 -13.61
N VAL A 126 -19.33 20.33 -13.20
CA VAL A 126 -20.27 21.22 -12.45
C VAL A 126 -21.66 21.21 -13.09
N GLN A 127 -21.72 21.11 -14.42
CA GLN A 127 -22.96 20.99 -15.19
C GLN A 127 -23.81 19.77 -14.80
N GLN A 128 -23.21 18.59 -14.59
CA GLN A 128 -23.94 17.38 -14.19
C GLN A 128 -24.51 17.49 -12.77
N LEU A 129 -23.84 18.20 -11.85
CA LEU A 129 -24.41 18.52 -10.54
C LEU A 129 -25.60 19.46 -10.65
N ILE A 130 -25.49 20.48 -11.50
CA ILE A 130 -26.59 21.39 -11.76
C ILE A 130 -27.77 20.60 -12.32
N ASP A 131 -27.55 19.76 -13.33
CA ASP A 131 -28.58 18.94 -13.95
C ASP A 131 -29.24 18.01 -12.93
N LEU A 132 -28.47 17.36 -12.05
CA LEU A 132 -29.00 16.57 -10.93
C LEU A 132 -29.99 17.37 -10.07
N PHE A 133 -29.59 18.53 -9.55
CA PHE A 133 -30.47 19.33 -8.69
C PHE A 133 -31.66 19.91 -9.45
N VAL A 134 -31.48 20.27 -10.72
CA VAL A 134 -32.57 20.72 -11.59
C VAL A 134 -33.58 19.59 -11.82
N ASP A 135 -33.13 18.37 -12.03
CA ASP A 135 -34.00 17.21 -12.27
C ASP A 135 -34.80 16.84 -11.01
N GLU A 136 -34.20 17.00 -9.83
CA GLU A 136 -34.87 16.83 -8.53
C GLU A 136 -35.83 17.98 -8.20
N ALA A 137 -35.66 19.15 -8.80
CA ALA A 137 -36.47 20.32 -8.49
C ALA A 137 -37.90 20.23 -9.07
N PRO A 138 -38.91 20.78 -8.36
CA PRO A 138 -40.25 20.98 -8.91
C PRO A 138 -40.17 21.75 -10.24
N PRO A 139 -41.03 21.45 -11.24
CA PRO A 139 -40.97 22.09 -12.56
C PRO A 139 -40.94 23.63 -12.51
N ALA A 140 -41.62 24.24 -11.53
CA ALA A 140 -41.66 25.69 -11.34
C ALA A 140 -40.31 26.29 -10.90
N ASP A 141 -39.45 25.50 -10.27
CA ASP A 141 -38.19 25.97 -9.68
C ASP A 141 -36.97 25.63 -10.56
N ARG A 142 -37.13 24.77 -11.58
CA ARG A 142 -36.03 24.26 -12.43
C ARG A 142 -35.24 25.34 -13.14
N ASP A 143 -35.94 26.22 -13.85
CA ASP A 143 -35.30 27.30 -14.61
C ASP A 143 -34.56 28.26 -13.67
N ARG A 144 -35.17 28.55 -12.52
CA ARG A 144 -34.59 29.44 -11.52
C ARG A 144 -33.38 28.83 -10.83
N LEU A 145 -33.45 27.55 -10.46
CA LEU A 145 -32.32 26.81 -9.90
C LEU A 145 -31.17 26.77 -10.91
N ARG A 146 -31.43 26.39 -12.17
CA ARG A 146 -30.42 26.37 -13.25
C ARG A 146 -29.76 27.74 -13.42
N GLN A 147 -30.55 28.80 -13.48
CA GLN A 147 -30.05 30.17 -13.61
C GLN A 147 -29.15 30.59 -12.43
N LEU A 148 -29.51 30.26 -11.19
CA LEU A 148 -28.72 30.60 -10.01
C LEU A 148 -27.46 29.72 -9.92
N ALA A 149 -27.59 28.44 -10.19
CA ALA A 149 -26.53 27.45 -10.10
C ALA A 149 -25.41 27.64 -11.14
N THR A 150 -25.72 28.26 -12.29
CA THR A 150 -24.77 28.52 -13.38
C THR A 150 -24.07 29.88 -13.28
N GLN A 151 -24.49 30.76 -12.35
CA GLN A 151 -23.85 32.06 -12.19
C GLN A 151 -22.43 31.92 -11.64
N PRO A 152 -21.43 32.59 -12.24
CA PRO A 152 -20.06 32.55 -11.76
C PRO A 152 -19.91 33.17 -10.38
N GLU A 153 -20.70 34.21 -10.07
CA GLU A 153 -20.74 34.87 -8.76
C GLU A 153 -22.20 35.13 -8.37
N LEU A 154 -22.58 34.81 -7.12
CA LEU A 154 -23.89 35.15 -6.55
C LEU A 154 -23.77 36.35 -5.60
N ASN A 155 -24.75 37.25 -5.64
CA ASN A 155 -24.94 38.20 -4.55
C ASN A 155 -25.68 37.52 -3.38
N GLN A 156 -25.70 38.17 -2.21
CA GLN A 156 -26.29 37.59 -1.00
C GLN A 156 -27.75 37.14 -1.20
N ALA A 157 -28.58 37.93 -1.89
CA ALA A 157 -29.98 37.58 -2.13
C ALA A 157 -30.13 36.35 -3.05
N ALA A 158 -29.26 36.23 -4.06
CA ALA A 158 -29.23 35.10 -4.99
C ALA A 158 -28.68 33.83 -4.31
N ALA A 159 -27.69 33.97 -3.41
CA ALA A 159 -27.20 32.87 -2.58
C ALA A 159 -28.26 32.38 -1.57
N ASP A 160 -28.98 33.29 -0.93
CA ASP A 160 -30.10 32.96 -0.03
C ASP A 160 -31.23 32.23 -0.77
N GLU A 161 -31.51 32.65 -2.00
CA GLU A 161 -32.49 31.99 -2.86
C GLU A 161 -32.04 30.60 -3.30
N LEU A 162 -30.78 30.46 -3.76
CA LEU A 162 -30.24 29.15 -4.13
C LEU A 162 -30.21 28.20 -2.92
N ALA A 163 -29.79 28.68 -1.74
CA ALA A 163 -29.81 27.88 -0.52
C ALA A 163 -31.22 27.43 -0.14
N ARG A 164 -32.23 28.30 -0.26
CA ARG A 164 -33.65 27.94 -0.06
C ARG A 164 -34.11 26.83 -1.01
N LEU A 165 -33.78 26.95 -2.30
CA LEU A 165 -34.14 25.95 -3.29
C LEU A 165 -33.46 24.61 -3.00
N LEU A 166 -32.15 24.60 -2.70
CA LEU A 166 -31.41 23.37 -2.41
C LEU A 166 -31.88 22.69 -1.13
N VAL A 167 -32.12 23.44 -0.05
CA VAL A 167 -32.61 22.91 1.22
C VAL A 167 -33.97 22.22 1.06
N ALA A 168 -34.87 22.80 0.25
CA ALA A 168 -36.17 22.19 -0.04
C ALA A 168 -36.04 20.79 -0.68
N LEU A 169 -34.97 20.55 -1.46
CA LEU A 169 -34.71 19.27 -2.12
C LEU A 169 -34.11 18.22 -1.18
N VAL A 170 -33.20 18.65 -0.30
CA VAL A 170 -32.37 17.73 0.50
C VAL A 170 -32.89 17.50 1.92
N ARG A 171 -33.88 18.28 2.36
CA ARG A 171 -34.55 18.10 3.66
C ARG A 171 -35.02 16.64 3.81
N SER A 172 -34.58 16.00 4.89
CA SER A 172 -35.02 14.67 5.30
C SER A 172 -35.61 14.77 6.71
N ASP A 173 -36.73 14.11 6.95
CA ASP A 173 -37.46 14.20 8.23
C ASP A 173 -36.93 13.24 9.31
N ASP A 174 -35.93 12.40 9.00
CA ASP A 174 -35.89 11.05 9.57
C ASP A 174 -34.71 10.66 10.46
N GLU A 175 -33.71 11.51 10.78
CA GLU A 175 -32.59 10.95 11.55
C GLU A 175 -32.01 11.71 12.73
N MET A 176 -32.37 12.96 12.91
CA MET A 176 -31.95 13.66 14.10
C MET A 176 -33.14 14.48 14.57
N GLY A 177 -33.47 14.42 15.85
CA GLY A 177 -34.10 15.55 16.50
C GLY A 177 -33.18 16.78 16.59
N CYS A 178 -32.25 16.92 15.64
CA CYS A 178 -31.56 18.16 15.31
C CYS A 178 -32.38 18.83 14.23
N ASP A 179 -32.54 20.14 14.33
CA ASP A 179 -33.43 20.89 13.46
C ASP A 179 -33.12 20.59 11.98
N ALA A 180 -34.19 20.50 11.17
CA ALA A 180 -34.06 20.31 9.73
C ALA A 180 -33.10 21.37 9.17
N LEU A 181 -32.18 20.96 8.28
CA LEU A 181 -31.29 21.87 7.56
C LEU A 181 -32.07 23.10 7.09
N ILE A 182 -31.68 24.30 7.53
CA ILE A 182 -32.25 25.56 7.06
C ILE A 182 -31.31 26.25 6.08
N PRO A 183 -31.82 27.17 5.23
CA PRO A 183 -30.98 27.88 4.25
C PRO A 183 -29.75 28.55 4.88
N ASP A 184 -29.93 29.15 6.06
CA ASP A 184 -28.85 29.79 6.81
C ASP A 184 -27.74 28.82 7.19
N ASP A 185 -28.06 27.54 7.46
CA ASP A 185 -27.06 26.52 7.78
C ASP A 185 -26.19 26.21 6.56
N LEU A 186 -26.79 26.01 5.39
CA LEU A 186 -26.06 25.72 4.15
C LEU A 186 -25.14 26.89 3.76
N LEU A 187 -25.60 28.13 3.98
CA LEU A 187 -24.80 29.34 3.79
C LEU A 187 -23.68 29.46 4.84
N ALA A 188 -23.94 29.11 6.10
CA ALA A 188 -22.95 29.12 7.15
C ALA A 188 -21.85 28.07 6.92
N ILE A 189 -22.20 26.87 6.45
CA ILE A 189 -21.24 25.82 6.04
C ILE A 189 -20.36 26.35 4.90
N ALA A 190 -20.97 26.91 3.86
CA ALA A 190 -20.23 27.49 2.74
C ALA A 190 -19.26 28.60 3.19
N ARG A 191 -19.67 29.45 4.14
CA ARG A 191 -18.82 30.51 4.73
C ARG A 191 -17.69 29.95 5.60
N ARG A 192 -17.98 28.97 6.46
CA ARG A 192 -17.01 28.39 7.40
C ARG A 192 -15.93 27.59 6.69
N MET A 193 -16.28 26.97 5.57
CA MET A 193 -15.35 26.23 4.71
C MET A 193 -14.59 27.14 3.72
N ALA A 194 -15.06 28.38 3.52
CA ALA A 194 -14.34 29.42 2.77
C ALA A 194 -13.35 30.23 3.64
N LEU A 195 -13.41 30.08 4.96
CA LEU A 195 -12.43 30.62 5.89
C LEU A 195 -11.30 29.59 6.09
N PRO A 196 -10.02 30.02 6.16
CA PRO A 196 -8.96 29.12 6.60
C PRO A 196 -9.32 28.56 7.99
N PRO A 197 -9.02 27.27 8.26
CA PRO A 197 -9.39 26.64 9.52
C PRO A 197 -8.82 27.44 10.70
N PRO A 198 -9.58 27.61 11.80
CA PRO A 198 -9.10 28.37 12.95
C PRO A 198 -7.83 27.71 13.51
N GLN A 199 -6.77 28.51 13.66
CA GLN A 199 -5.55 28.09 14.34
C GLN A 199 -5.88 27.75 15.79
N THR A 200 -5.70 26.48 16.15
CA THR A 200 -5.81 26.03 17.54
C THR A 200 -4.57 26.53 18.29
N SER A 201 -4.79 27.34 19.32
CA SER A 201 -3.72 27.82 20.20
C SER A 201 -3.30 26.67 21.13
N GLY A 202 -2.32 25.91 20.66
CA GLY A 202 -1.72 24.79 21.36
C GLY A 202 -0.72 24.10 20.43
N GLU A 203 0.41 24.77 20.18
CA GLU A 203 1.59 24.28 19.44
C GLU A 203 1.29 23.36 18.24
N ILE A 204 0.73 23.94 17.18
CA ILE A 204 0.69 23.31 15.84
C ILE A 204 1.25 24.32 14.84
N GLN A 205 2.28 23.87 14.12
CA GLN A 205 3.04 24.62 13.10
C GLN A 205 2.14 25.04 11.92
N GLU A 206 2.41 26.25 11.43
CA GLU A 206 1.70 26.97 10.36
C GLU A 206 1.41 26.10 9.11
N VAL A 207 0.14 26.11 8.70
CA VAL A 207 -0.34 25.52 7.45
C VAL A 207 -0.05 26.51 6.31
N PRO A 208 0.59 26.12 5.20
CA PRO A 208 0.68 26.97 4.02
C PRO A 208 -0.72 27.18 3.42
N ASP A 209 -1.06 28.43 3.08
CA ASP A 209 -2.34 28.91 2.54
C ASP A 209 -2.77 28.34 1.17
N ASP A 210 -2.12 27.27 0.67
CA ASP A 210 -2.20 26.84 -0.74
C ASP A 210 -2.84 25.47 -0.99
N VAL A 211 -3.54 24.89 -0.01
CA VAL A 211 -4.29 23.62 -0.22
C VAL A 211 -5.77 23.86 0.05
N ASP A 212 -6.51 24.21 -1.01
CA ASP A 212 -7.95 24.02 -1.02
C ASP A 212 -8.26 22.53 -1.22
N PRO A 213 -8.92 21.85 -0.26
CA PRO A 213 -9.29 20.43 -0.39
C PRO A 213 -10.37 20.16 -1.46
N TRP A 214 -10.95 21.21 -2.07
CA TRP A 214 -12.07 21.10 -3.02
C TRP A 214 -11.81 21.75 -4.41
N GLY A 215 -10.58 22.17 -4.72
CA GLY A 215 -10.14 22.51 -6.08
C GLY A 215 -10.42 23.92 -6.64
N ASP A 216 -10.68 24.95 -5.85
CA ASP A 216 -10.64 26.38 -6.23
C ASP A 216 -9.95 27.23 -5.14
N LYS A 217 -8.96 28.04 -5.53
CA LYS A 217 -8.30 28.99 -4.60
C LYS A 217 -9.31 30.03 -4.10
N PRO A 218 -9.39 30.34 -2.79
CA PRO A 218 -10.04 31.56 -2.35
C PRO A 218 -9.25 32.78 -2.87
N ASN A 219 -9.96 33.76 -3.43
CA ASN A 219 -9.35 35.02 -3.83
C ASN A 219 -8.79 35.76 -2.60
N ALA A 220 -7.57 36.28 -2.72
CA ALA A 220 -6.84 37.01 -1.67
C ALA A 220 -7.44 38.39 -1.30
N ALA A 221 -8.68 38.67 -1.72
CA ALA A 221 -9.49 39.76 -1.24
C ALA A 221 -10.68 39.12 -0.52
N GLY A 222 -10.95 39.46 0.73
CA GLY A 222 -12.03 38.90 1.57
C GLY A 222 -13.47 39.12 1.06
N ASN A 223 -13.69 39.06 -0.24
CA ASN A 223 -14.97 38.89 -0.89
C ASN A 223 -15.28 37.40 -0.93
N LEU A 224 -16.38 37.04 -0.30
CA LEU A 224 -17.01 35.72 -0.39
C LEU A 224 -17.09 35.29 -1.86
N ASP A 225 -16.34 34.26 -2.24
CA ASP A 225 -16.65 33.53 -3.47
C ASP A 225 -17.95 32.75 -3.23
N GLN A 226 -19.09 33.43 -3.38
CA GLN A 226 -20.44 32.85 -3.35
C GLN A 226 -20.73 32.15 -4.68
N SER A 227 -19.82 31.32 -5.19
CA SER A 227 -20.15 30.55 -6.38
C SER A 227 -21.24 29.54 -6.04
N GLY A 228 -22.32 29.50 -6.84
CA GLY A 228 -23.42 28.55 -6.66
C GLY A 228 -22.96 27.08 -6.62
N ARG A 229 -21.75 26.84 -7.14
CA ARG A 229 -21.03 25.55 -7.15
C ARG A 229 -20.75 25.02 -5.75
N GLN A 230 -20.31 25.86 -4.80
CA GLN A 230 -20.02 25.40 -3.44
C GLN A 230 -21.29 24.99 -2.70
N LEU A 231 -22.39 25.75 -2.86
CA LEU A 231 -23.69 25.40 -2.28
C LEU A 231 -24.22 24.06 -2.82
N LEU A 232 -24.07 23.79 -4.12
CA LEU A 232 -24.45 22.51 -4.73
C LEU A 232 -23.65 21.33 -4.18
N ARG A 233 -22.33 21.48 -4.01
CA ARG A 233 -21.45 20.43 -3.46
C ARG A 233 -21.90 20.02 -2.05
N TYR A 234 -22.11 20.98 -1.16
CA TYR A 234 -22.57 20.68 0.20
C TYR A 234 -23.99 20.11 0.24
N ALA A 235 -24.90 20.65 -0.57
CA ALA A 235 -26.24 20.09 -0.68
C ALA A 235 -26.20 18.63 -1.17
N THR A 236 -25.22 18.23 -1.99
CA THR A 236 -25.13 16.86 -2.50
C THR A 236 -24.90 15.86 -1.39
N VAL A 237 -24.13 16.21 -0.34
CA VAL A 237 -23.92 15.36 0.84
C VAL A 237 -25.25 14.98 1.49
N TYR A 238 -26.12 15.95 1.75
CA TYR A 238 -27.45 15.72 2.32
C TYR A 238 -28.39 15.01 1.35
N MET A 239 -28.32 15.31 0.05
CA MET A 239 -29.10 14.60 -0.97
C MET A 239 -28.80 13.11 -0.96
N MET A 240 -27.51 12.73 -0.93
CA MET A 240 -27.08 11.33 -0.91
C MET A 240 -27.45 10.64 0.39
N GLN A 241 -27.29 11.33 1.53
CA GLN A 241 -27.74 10.84 2.82
C GLN A 241 -29.25 10.55 2.81
N LYS A 242 -30.07 11.50 2.33
CA LYS A 242 -31.52 11.31 2.17
C LYS A 242 -31.83 10.14 1.24
N ARG A 243 -31.21 10.07 0.07
CA ARG A 243 -31.44 9.03 -0.95
C ARG A 243 -31.06 7.64 -0.44
N ALA A 244 -29.93 7.47 0.24
CA ALA A 244 -29.54 6.23 0.88
C ALA A 244 -30.58 5.76 1.93
N GLY A 245 -31.13 6.69 2.70
CA GLY A 245 -32.23 6.41 3.63
C GLY A 245 -33.51 5.95 2.93
N ILE A 246 -33.91 6.62 1.84
CA ILE A 246 -35.10 6.26 1.03
C ILE A 246 -34.93 4.87 0.39
N VAL A 247 -33.81 4.64 -0.30
CA VAL A 247 -33.52 3.36 -0.97
C VAL A 247 -33.47 2.22 0.04
N GLY A 248 -32.84 2.43 1.19
CA GLY A 248 -32.83 1.45 2.28
C GLY A 248 -34.24 1.16 2.79
N SER A 249 -34.95 2.19 3.25
CA SER A 249 -36.24 2.06 3.94
C SER A 249 -37.40 1.59 3.07
N ARG A 250 -37.38 1.90 1.75
CA ARG A 250 -38.46 1.57 0.81
C ARG A 250 -38.10 0.42 -0.13
N GLY A 251 -36.86 0.41 -0.63
CA GLY A 251 -36.41 -0.56 -1.63
C GLY A 251 -35.82 -1.82 -1.01
N VAL A 252 -34.62 -1.71 -0.45
CA VAL A 252 -33.86 -2.85 0.09
C VAL A 252 -34.65 -3.55 1.21
N CYS A 253 -35.33 -2.78 2.05
CA CYS A 253 -36.26 -3.25 3.08
C CYS A 253 -37.25 -4.31 2.58
N SER A 254 -37.89 -4.08 1.43
CA SER A 254 -38.86 -5.02 0.86
C SER A 254 -38.22 -6.34 0.43
N LEU A 255 -37.04 -6.29 -0.18
CA LEU A 255 -36.33 -7.51 -0.59
C LEU A 255 -35.81 -8.30 0.62
N LEU A 256 -35.28 -7.60 1.65
CA LEU A 256 -34.90 -8.25 2.91
C LEU A 256 -36.10 -8.92 3.55
N HIS A 257 -37.27 -8.27 3.61
CA HIS A 257 -38.48 -8.88 4.14
C HIS A 257 -38.85 -10.18 3.41
N ASP A 258 -38.88 -10.16 2.07
CA ASP A 258 -39.24 -11.33 1.27
C ASP A 258 -38.26 -12.50 1.43
N LEU A 259 -36.95 -12.21 1.52
CA LEU A 259 -35.92 -13.23 1.77
C LEU A 259 -35.99 -13.76 3.20
N LEU A 260 -36.28 -12.90 4.18
CA LEU A 260 -36.43 -13.29 5.59
C LEU A 260 -37.72 -14.08 5.83
N ALA A 261 -38.72 -13.97 4.97
CA ALA A 261 -39.90 -14.83 5.01
C ALA A 261 -39.60 -16.29 4.62
N LEU A 262 -38.48 -16.54 3.92
CA LEU A 262 -38.01 -17.89 3.62
C LEU A 262 -37.39 -18.52 4.87
N PRO A 263 -37.86 -19.71 5.29
CA PRO A 263 -37.28 -20.42 6.42
C PRO A 263 -35.83 -20.83 6.09
N ASP A 264 -35.00 -20.93 7.13
CA ASP A 264 -33.63 -21.46 7.09
C ASP A 264 -32.58 -20.67 6.26
N LEU A 265 -32.98 -19.69 5.44
CA LEU A 265 -32.06 -18.86 4.65
C LEU A 265 -31.26 -17.87 5.52
N ARG A 266 -29.95 -17.98 5.62
CA ARG A 266 -29.13 -17.01 6.38
C ARG A 266 -28.83 -15.77 5.55
N LEU A 267 -29.12 -14.58 6.09
CA LEU A 267 -28.81 -13.32 5.41
C LEU A 267 -27.68 -12.60 6.14
N HIS A 268 -26.56 -12.42 5.47
CA HIS A 268 -25.42 -11.65 5.97
C HIS A 268 -25.41 -10.30 5.28
N LEU A 269 -25.45 -9.21 6.04
CA LEU A 269 -25.46 -7.84 5.49
C LEU A 269 -24.08 -7.18 5.60
N GLY A 270 -23.73 -6.39 4.61
CA GLY A 270 -22.53 -5.55 4.60
C GLY A 270 -22.79 -4.19 3.95
N GLY A 271 -22.13 -3.15 4.45
CA GLY A 271 -22.17 -1.83 3.83
C GLY A 271 -20.86 -1.09 4.01
N HIS A 272 -20.57 -0.18 3.07
CA HIS A 272 -19.47 0.78 3.17
C HIS A 272 -20.01 2.22 3.08
N SER A 273 -19.48 3.15 3.89
CA SER A 273 -19.86 4.57 3.82
C SER A 273 -21.39 4.77 3.92
N TYR A 274 -22.05 5.47 2.99
CA TYR A 274 -23.53 5.56 2.95
C TYR A 274 -24.25 4.25 2.63
N GLY A 275 -23.58 3.23 2.07
CA GLY A 275 -24.11 1.88 1.98
C GLY A 275 -24.42 1.27 3.35
N CYS A 276 -23.72 1.69 4.40
CA CYS A 276 -24.08 1.36 5.78
C CYS A 276 -25.46 1.93 6.14
N ARG A 277 -25.77 3.16 5.72
CA ARG A 277 -27.07 3.80 5.93
C ARG A 277 -28.18 3.06 5.18
N VAL A 278 -27.92 2.63 3.93
CA VAL A 278 -28.86 1.81 3.15
C VAL A 278 -29.23 0.54 3.93
N MET A 279 -28.23 -0.19 4.44
CA MET A 279 -28.46 -1.42 5.22
C MET A 279 -29.19 -1.16 6.53
N LEU A 280 -28.79 -0.13 7.27
CA LEU A 280 -29.40 0.23 8.55
C LEU A 280 -30.86 0.67 8.39
N ALA A 281 -31.15 1.50 7.39
CA ALA A 281 -32.51 1.91 7.04
C ALA A 281 -33.35 0.70 6.62
N ALA A 282 -32.83 -0.17 5.75
CA ALA A 282 -33.53 -1.38 5.34
C ALA A 282 -33.91 -2.28 6.52
N LEU A 283 -32.95 -2.47 7.44
CA LEU A 283 -33.12 -3.30 8.63
C LEU A 283 -34.13 -2.72 9.63
N CYS A 284 -34.18 -1.39 9.76
CA CYS A 284 -35.01 -0.71 10.74
C CYS A 284 -36.42 -0.34 10.25
N SER A 285 -36.64 -0.29 8.94
CA SER A 285 -37.93 0.11 8.34
C SER A 285 -38.93 -1.04 8.18
N ALA A 286 -38.49 -2.29 8.01
CA ALA A 286 -39.39 -3.45 7.95
C ALA A 286 -39.66 -4.05 9.33
N ALA A 287 -40.90 -4.50 9.54
CA ALA A 287 -41.17 -5.58 10.48
C ALA A 287 -40.67 -6.90 9.84
N SER A 288 -39.36 -7.13 9.92
CA SER A 288 -38.79 -8.37 9.42
C SER A 288 -39.28 -9.56 10.26
N PRO A 289 -39.69 -10.68 9.62
CA PRO A 289 -40.24 -11.84 10.31
C PRO A 289 -39.19 -12.55 11.19
N ARG A 290 -37.90 -12.33 10.91
CA ARG A 290 -36.77 -12.82 11.69
C ARG A 290 -35.58 -11.86 11.60
N ALA A 291 -34.61 -12.05 12.48
CA ALA A 291 -33.35 -11.33 12.42
C ALA A 291 -32.52 -11.78 11.21
N VAL A 292 -31.73 -10.86 10.65
CA VAL A 292 -30.62 -11.23 9.74
C VAL A 292 -29.52 -11.92 10.54
N GLU A 293 -28.69 -12.69 9.86
CA GLU A 293 -27.63 -13.47 10.49
C GLU A 293 -26.51 -12.56 11.03
N SER A 294 -25.98 -11.68 10.19
CA SER A 294 -24.90 -10.74 10.53
C SER A 294 -25.08 -9.37 9.89
N LEU A 295 -24.38 -8.36 10.44
CA LEU A 295 -24.22 -7.04 9.84
C LEU A 295 -22.79 -6.52 10.05
N LEU A 296 -22.08 -6.23 8.95
CA LEU A 296 -20.76 -5.62 8.92
C LEU A 296 -20.83 -4.20 8.34
N LEU A 297 -20.41 -3.20 9.11
CA LEU A 297 -20.42 -1.79 8.70
C LEU A 297 -18.97 -1.27 8.54
N LEU A 298 -18.56 -0.98 7.31
CA LEU A 298 -17.21 -0.52 6.99
C LEU A 298 -17.20 1.00 6.82
N GLN A 299 -16.44 1.71 7.66
CA GLN A 299 -16.41 3.19 7.70
C GLN A 299 -17.81 3.83 7.56
N PRO A 300 -18.74 3.58 8.51
CA PRO A 300 -20.12 4.00 8.38
C PRO A 300 -20.30 5.53 8.45
N ALA A 301 -20.83 6.10 7.36
CA ALA A 301 -21.19 7.53 7.24
C ALA A 301 -22.57 7.84 7.83
N VAL A 302 -22.74 7.57 9.13
CA VAL A 302 -23.95 7.89 9.91
C VAL A 302 -23.54 8.50 11.24
N SER A 303 -24.48 9.12 11.97
CA SER A 303 -24.19 9.65 13.30
C SER A 303 -23.65 8.56 14.23
N ARG A 304 -22.62 8.90 15.04
CA ARG A 304 -22.11 7.97 16.07
C ARG A 304 -23.12 7.61 17.16
N TYR A 305 -24.21 8.38 17.26
CA TYR A 305 -25.33 8.13 18.17
C TYR A 305 -26.49 7.38 17.50
N CYS A 306 -26.31 6.84 16.29
CA CYS A 306 -27.41 6.24 15.55
C CYS A 306 -28.03 5.03 16.26
N PHE A 307 -27.29 4.36 17.15
CA PHE A 307 -27.78 3.27 17.98
C PHE A 307 -28.17 3.70 19.41
N ALA A 308 -28.01 4.96 19.77
CA ALA A 308 -28.21 5.41 21.14
C ALA A 308 -29.70 5.34 21.55
N GLU A 309 -29.98 4.94 22.79
CA GLU A 309 -31.34 5.03 23.34
C GLU A 309 -31.81 6.48 23.47
N LYS A 310 -30.85 7.39 23.74
CA LYS A 310 -31.07 8.83 23.84
C LYS A 310 -29.89 9.56 23.22
N VAL A 311 -30.15 10.30 22.15
CA VAL A 311 -29.19 11.17 21.48
C VAL A 311 -29.05 12.47 22.29
N PRO A 312 -27.82 12.94 22.56
CA PRO A 312 -27.58 14.23 23.22
C PRO A 312 -28.31 15.40 22.54
N LYS A 313 -28.68 16.43 23.31
CA LYS A 313 -29.47 17.62 22.91
C LYS A 313 -30.92 17.34 22.49
N SER A 314 -31.21 16.28 21.74
CA SER A 314 -32.59 15.96 21.29
C SER A 314 -33.39 15.11 22.28
N GLY A 315 -32.72 14.27 23.08
CA GLY A 315 -33.36 13.32 24.00
C GLY A 315 -34.14 12.18 23.32
N ARG A 316 -34.17 12.14 21.99
CA ARG A 316 -34.83 11.10 21.19
C ARG A 316 -33.91 9.90 20.99
N PRO A 317 -34.43 8.69 20.74
CA PRO A 317 -33.61 7.56 20.30
C PRO A 317 -32.92 7.85 18.97
N GLY A 318 -31.75 7.25 18.76
CA GLY A 318 -31.04 7.28 17.49
C GLY A 318 -31.85 6.59 16.39
N GLY A 319 -31.68 7.04 15.15
CA GLY A 319 -32.48 6.57 14.00
C GLY A 319 -32.42 5.05 13.74
N TYR A 320 -31.39 4.37 14.25
CA TYR A 320 -31.18 2.94 14.09
C TYR A 320 -31.06 2.19 15.43
N VAL A 321 -31.63 2.74 16.52
CA VAL A 321 -31.60 2.14 17.87
C VAL A 321 -32.06 0.67 17.89
N ARG A 322 -32.94 0.26 16.97
CA ARG A 322 -33.45 -1.11 16.87
C ARG A 322 -32.58 -2.05 16.05
N ALA A 323 -31.58 -1.56 15.31
CA ALA A 323 -30.73 -2.41 14.47
C ALA A 323 -30.08 -3.55 15.28
N PRO A 324 -29.55 -3.33 16.50
CA PRO A 324 -28.98 -4.41 17.31
C PRO A 324 -29.98 -5.51 17.66
N GLU A 325 -31.29 -5.27 17.66
CA GLU A 325 -32.32 -6.29 17.92
C GLU A 325 -32.66 -7.12 16.67
N ARG A 326 -32.30 -6.62 15.49
CA ARG A 326 -32.66 -7.18 14.18
C ARG A 326 -31.54 -8.02 13.56
N VAL A 327 -30.40 -8.16 14.22
CA VAL A 327 -29.25 -8.97 13.79
C VAL A 327 -29.00 -10.07 14.82
N ARG A 328 -28.76 -11.32 14.40
CA ARG A 328 -28.54 -12.44 15.31
C ARG A 328 -27.17 -12.34 16.00
N GLN A 329 -26.12 -12.12 15.22
CA GLN A 329 -24.75 -11.86 15.71
C GLN A 329 -24.59 -10.41 16.19
N PRO A 330 -23.56 -10.08 17.00
CA PRO A 330 -23.19 -8.69 17.25
C PRO A 330 -22.88 -7.96 15.95
N ILE A 331 -23.38 -6.73 15.82
CA ILE A 331 -23.02 -5.85 14.69
C ILE A 331 -21.54 -5.52 14.80
N MET A 332 -20.77 -5.84 13.77
CA MET A 332 -19.36 -5.44 13.68
C MET A 332 -19.27 -4.17 12.84
N LEU A 333 -18.53 -3.17 13.34
CA LEU A 333 -18.28 -1.94 12.61
C LEU A 333 -16.82 -1.53 12.70
N THR A 334 -16.30 -0.87 11.67
CA THR A 334 -14.96 -0.27 11.72
C THR A 334 -15.03 1.22 12.00
N TYR A 335 -14.03 1.75 12.69
CA TYR A 335 -13.81 3.20 12.81
C TYR A 335 -12.32 3.54 12.75
N SER A 336 -11.97 4.70 12.18
CA SER A 336 -10.60 5.18 12.08
C SER A 336 -10.51 6.71 12.15
N LYS A 337 -9.56 7.23 12.93
CA LYS A 337 -9.23 8.66 12.92
C LYS A 337 -8.53 9.11 11.63
N HIS A 338 -8.04 8.16 10.83
CA HIS A 338 -7.36 8.43 9.55
C HIS A 338 -8.36 8.60 8.39
N ASP A 339 -9.61 8.19 8.57
CA ASP A 339 -10.72 8.50 7.67
C ASP A 339 -11.07 9.99 7.80
N LYS A 340 -10.37 10.85 7.05
CA LYS A 340 -10.57 12.31 7.09
C LYS A 340 -12.01 12.72 6.73
N PRO A 341 -12.67 12.17 5.69
CA PRO A 341 -14.08 12.45 5.40
C PRO A 341 -14.98 12.31 6.64
N LEU A 342 -14.85 11.21 7.39
CA LEU A 342 -15.70 10.93 8.54
C LEU A 342 -15.20 11.56 9.85
N HIS A 343 -13.90 11.72 10.02
CA HIS A 343 -13.31 12.25 11.25
C HIS A 343 -13.28 13.78 11.31
N GLN A 344 -13.07 14.45 10.18
CA GLN A 344 -12.89 15.91 10.14
C GLN A 344 -14.08 16.63 9.51
N TYR A 345 -14.62 16.12 8.39
CA TYR A 345 -15.57 16.88 7.58
C TYR A 345 -17.04 16.55 7.87
N PHE A 346 -17.36 15.30 8.19
CA PHE A 346 -18.73 14.90 8.52
C PHE A 346 -19.33 15.75 9.66
N GLY A 347 -18.56 15.99 10.72
CA GLY A 347 -19.00 16.81 11.85
C GLY A 347 -19.22 18.28 11.48
N LEU A 348 -18.41 18.83 10.57
CA LEU A 348 -18.59 20.20 10.05
C LEU A 348 -19.87 20.34 9.23
N ALA A 349 -20.22 19.32 8.44
CA ALA A 349 -21.48 19.27 7.73
C ALA A 349 -22.68 19.07 8.67
N MET A 350 -22.54 18.34 9.78
CA MET A 350 -23.68 17.99 10.64
C MET A 350 -23.89 18.94 11.84
N HIS A 351 -22.89 19.75 12.19
CA HIS A 351 -22.98 20.76 13.23
C HIS A 351 -23.75 21.97 12.70
N LEU A 352 -24.95 22.27 13.21
CA LEU A 352 -25.50 23.63 13.32
C LEU A 352 -26.84 23.68 14.08
N LYS A 353 -26.80 24.24 15.31
CA LYS A 353 -27.76 25.23 15.81
C LYS A 353 -27.07 26.10 16.86
N GLY A 354 -26.96 27.41 16.61
CA GLY A 354 -27.02 28.41 17.68
C GLY A 354 -25.73 29.02 18.27
N GLU A 355 -24.52 28.59 17.93
CA GLU A 355 -23.29 29.30 18.35
C GLU A 355 -22.59 29.95 17.16
N VAL A 356 -23.27 30.94 16.59
CA VAL A 356 -22.72 31.82 15.58
C VAL A 356 -21.91 32.90 16.30
N GLY A 357 -20.66 32.61 16.68
CA GLY A 357 -19.79 33.69 17.18
C GLY A 357 -18.52 33.33 17.96
N GLU A 358 -18.40 32.16 18.58
CA GLU A 358 -17.20 31.85 19.37
C GLU A 358 -16.45 30.63 18.82
N PRO A 359 -15.21 30.80 18.32
CA PRO A 359 -14.34 29.65 18.10
C PRO A 359 -13.99 29.07 19.47
N ASN A 360 -14.47 27.86 19.78
CA ASN A 360 -14.00 27.13 20.95
C ASN A 360 -12.48 26.89 20.80
N PRO A 361 -11.61 27.54 21.59
CA PRO A 361 -10.15 27.51 21.38
C PRO A 361 -9.50 26.17 21.74
N ALA A 362 -10.25 25.22 22.31
CA ALA A 362 -9.72 24.00 22.92
C ALA A 362 -9.67 22.75 22.01
N GLY A 363 -9.89 22.87 20.69
CA GLY A 363 -9.82 21.71 19.77
C GLY A 363 -10.88 20.62 19.99
N LEU A 364 -11.82 20.82 20.92
CA LEU A 364 -13.00 19.99 21.09
C LEU A 364 -14.06 20.43 20.08
N PHE A 365 -14.06 19.83 18.89
CA PHE A 365 -15.30 19.74 18.12
C PHE A 365 -16.36 19.14 19.04
N ASP A 366 -17.56 19.73 19.04
CA ASP A 366 -18.69 19.16 19.78
C ASP A 366 -18.98 17.77 19.19
N THR A 367 -18.43 16.71 19.81
CA THR A 367 -18.43 15.33 19.29
C THR A 367 -19.83 14.74 19.17
N ILE A 368 -20.87 15.50 19.51
CA ILE A 368 -22.27 15.14 19.29
C ILE A 368 -22.63 14.97 17.81
N TYR A 369 -21.91 15.63 16.90
CA TYR A 369 -22.16 15.58 15.45
C TYR A 369 -21.19 14.67 14.68
N ALA A 370 -20.33 13.94 15.40
CA ALA A 370 -19.31 13.09 14.78
C ALA A 370 -19.91 11.84 14.09
N ALA A 371 -19.25 11.41 13.01
CA ALA A 371 -19.62 10.18 12.32
C ALA A 371 -19.17 8.93 13.09
N LEU A 372 -19.96 7.86 12.95
CA LEU A 372 -19.70 6.56 13.53
C LEU A 372 -18.36 5.97 13.04
N GLY A 373 -18.07 6.07 11.74
CA GLY A 373 -16.80 5.59 11.17
C GLY A 373 -15.57 6.43 11.56
N GLY A 374 -15.74 7.69 11.95
CA GLY A 374 -14.61 8.53 12.37
C GLY A 374 -14.24 8.38 13.86
N TYR A 375 -15.22 8.08 14.72
CA TYR A 375 -15.08 8.21 16.18
C TYR A 375 -15.58 7.00 16.99
N GLY A 376 -16.17 5.99 16.34
CA GLY A 376 -16.81 4.88 17.02
C GLY A 376 -18.15 5.26 17.69
N PRO A 377 -18.95 4.26 18.11
CA PRO A 377 -20.30 4.46 18.62
C PRO A 377 -20.31 5.21 19.96
N SER A 378 -21.41 5.90 20.23
CA SER A 378 -21.66 6.57 21.51
C SER A 378 -23.14 6.45 21.91
N GLY A 379 -23.41 6.50 23.21
CA GLY A 379 -24.77 6.37 23.75
C GLY A 379 -25.35 4.94 23.71
N ILE A 380 -24.51 3.92 23.46
CA ILE A 380 -24.86 2.50 23.52
C ILE A 380 -23.69 1.68 24.08
N THR A 381 -23.98 0.61 24.82
CA THR A 381 -22.96 -0.36 25.26
C THR A 381 -22.41 -1.14 24.07
N HIS A 382 -21.08 -1.12 23.92
CA HIS A 382 -20.36 -1.81 22.86
C HIS A 382 -19.04 -2.36 23.39
N GLN A 383 -18.47 -3.31 22.64
CA GLN A 383 -17.12 -3.78 22.85
C GLN A 383 -16.18 -3.07 21.88
N ASP A 384 -15.16 -2.39 22.39
CA ASP A 384 -14.08 -1.85 21.59
C ASP A 384 -12.95 -2.87 21.44
N LEU A 385 -12.55 -3.13 20.19
CA LEU A 385 -11.43 -4.00 19.86
C LEU A 385 -10.52 -3.32 18.85
N THR A 386 -9.23 -3.63 18.89
CA THR A 386 -8.34 -3.35 17.76
C THR A 386 -8.63 -4.36 16.65
N ILE A 387 -8.50 -3.92 15.40
CA ILE A 387 -8.61 -4.79 14.25
C ILE A 387 -7.57 -5.92 14.29
N LYS A 388 -7.98 -7.12 13.92
CA LYS A 388 -7.21 -8.37 14.08
C LYS A 388 -6.63 -8.89 12.76
N SER A 389 -5.48 -9.53 12.84
CA SER A 389 -4.85 -10.24 11.73
C SER A 389 -5.64 -11.50 11.34
N PRO A 390 -5.58 -11.95 10.07
CA PRO A 390 -6.08 -13.27 9.71
C PRO A 390 -5.45 -14.37 10.58
N GLY A 391 -6.28 -15.25 11.11
CA GLY A 391 -5.93 -16.21 12.16
C GLY A 391 -6.43 -15.84 13.56
N ASP A 392 -6.54 -14.54 13.88
CA ASP A 392 -6.96 -14.06 15.20
C ASP A 392 -8.47 -13.81 15.26
N TYR A 393 -9.20 -14.67 15.96
CA TYR A 393 -10.66 -14.68 15.93
C TYR A 393 -11.31 -13.57 16.76
N TYR A 394 -12.42 -13.03 16.25
CA TYR A 394 -13.28 -12.11 17.01
C TYR A 394 -14.22 -12.89 17.94
N PRO A 395 -14.48 -12.39 19.17
CA PRO A 395 -15.38 -13.01 20.13
C PRO A 395 -16.84 -12.71 19.77
N ILE A 396 -17.35 -13.35 18.71
CA ILE A 396 -18.73 -13.16 18.25
C ILE A 396 -19.69 -13.85 19.21
N SER A 397 -20.10 -13.12 20.25
CA SER A 397 -21.09 -13.53 21.23
C SER A 397 -21.93 -12.32 21.62
N THR A 398 -23.24 -12.50 21.68
CA THR A 398 -24.18 -11.47 22.13
C THR A 398 -24.28 -11.36 23.65
N ALA A 399 -23.56 -12.22 24.39
CA ALA A 399 -23.56 -12.23 25.85
C ALA A 399 -22.88 -10.98 26.45
N SER A 400 -21.91 -10.39 25.74
CA SER A 400 -21.11 -9.26 26.24
C SER A 400 -21.55 -7.91 25.68
N ALA A 401 -21.80 -7.82 24.37
CA ALA A 401 -22.30 -6.62 23.71
C ALA A 401 -23.03 -6.97 22.41
N ARG A 402 -24.00 -6.14 22.01
CA ARG A 402 -24.68 -6.27 20.70
C ARG A 402 -23.91 -5.57 19.57
N ILE A 403 -22.89 -4.79 19.90
CA ILE A 403 -22.04 -4.06 18.97
C ILE A 403 -20.58 -4.34 19.32
N ILE A 404 -19.79 -4.65 18.29
CA ILE A 404 -18.34 -4.74 18.35
C ILE A 404 -17.79 -3.63 17.44
N ALA A 405 -17.22 -2.59 18.06
CA ALA A 405 -16.55 -1.51 17.36
C ALA A 405 -15.07 -1.85 17.21
N VAL A 406 -14.58 -1.83 15.98
CA VAL A 406 -13.24 -2.27 15.63
C VAL A 406 -12.42 -1.07 15.15
N ASN A 407 -11.43 -0.71 15.96
CA ASN A 407 -10.52 0.39 15.67
C ASN A 407 -9.52 -0.04 14.58
N GLY A 408 -9.68 0.54 13.39
CA GLY A 408 -8.81 0.34 12.24
C GLY A 408 -7.61 1.29 12.20
N ALA A 409 -7.55 2.27 13.10
CA ALA A 409 -6.49 3.30 13.12
C ALA A 409 -5.22 2.88 13.85
N LEU A 410 -5.25 1.75 14.55
CA LEU A 410 -4.09 1.24 15.28
C LEU A 410 -3.37 0.21 14.42
N PRO A 411 -2.02 0.20 14.43
CA PRO A 411 -1.25 -0.84 13.79
C PRO A 411 -1.53 -2.18 14.49
N ILE A 412 -1.71 -3.25 13.71
CA ILE A 412 -2.08 -4.59 14.21
C ILE A 412 -0.89 -5.31 14.86
N SER A 413 0.32 -4.91 14.46
CA SER A 413 1.59 -5.21 15.10
C SER A 413 2.52 -4.01 14.90
N GLU A 414 3.64 -3.96 15.61
CA GLU A 414 4.66 -2.89 15.48
C GLU A 414 5.17 -2.70 14.04
N THR A 415 4.99 -3.72 13.18
CA THR A 415 5.45 -3.76 11.77
C THR A 415 4.32 -3.74 10.74
N ALA A 416 3.05 -3.70 11.16
CA ALA A 416 1.91 -3.74 10.24
C ALA A 416 1.43 -2.33 9.90
N HIS A 417 1.14 -2.08 8.62
CA HIS A 417 0.42 -0.87 8.21
C HIS A 417 -0.90 -0.74 8.96
N VAL A 418 -1.30 0.51 9.24
CA VAL A 418 -2.62 0.84 9.78
C VAL A 418 -3.68 0.20 8.88
N ALA A 419 -4.60 -0.56 9.47
CA ALA A 419 -5.52 -1.39 8.70
C ALA A 419 -6.55 -0.57 7.92
N ILE A 420 -6.86 0.63 8.39
CA ILE A 420 -7.74 1.59 7.70
C ILE A 420 -7.08 2.97 7.81
N ASN A 421 -6.30 3.32 6.78
CA ASN A 421 -5.51 4.55 6.73
C ASN A 421 -6.20 5.65 5.89
N ASP A 422 -7.25 5.31 5.14
CA ASP A 422 -8.16 6.25 4.49
C ASP A 422 -9.60 5.69 4.40
N HIS A 423 -10.52 6.44 3.78
CA HIS A 423 -11.95 6.07 3.66
C HIS A 423 -12.18 4.83 2.75
N GLY A 424 -11.28 4.59 1.79
CA GLY A 424 -11.35 3.53 0.79
C GLY A 424 -10.68 2.22 1.20
N ASP A 425 -9.86 2.22 2.27
CA ASP A 425 -9.18 1.06 2.86
C ASP A 425 -10.13 0.04 3.53
N VAL A 426 -11.13 -0.44 2.78
CA VAL A 426 -12.19 -1.32 3.29
C VAL A 426 -12.25 -2.69 2.59
N THR A 427 -11.43 -2.91 1.55
CA THR A 427 -11.30 -4.20 0.84
C THR A 427 -9.92 -4.83 1.03
N ASN A 428 -9.43 -4.88 2.27
CA ASN A 428 -8.13 -5.45 2.60
C ASN A 428 -8.28 -6.76 3.40
N ARG A 429 -7.16 -7.45 3.65
CA ARG A 429 -7.15 -8.73 4.35
C ARG A 429 -7.74 -8.68 5.77
N TYR A 430 -7.72 -7.52 6.43
CA TYR A 430 -8.20 -7.36 7.81
C TYR A 430 -9.72 -7.18 7.84
N THR A 431 -10.28 -6.37 6.95
CA THR A 431 -11.74 -6.23 6.81
C THR A 431 -12.36 -7.50 6.21
N ALA A 432 -11.64 -8.19 5.31
CA ALA A 432 -12.00 -9.52 4.84
C ALA A 432 -12.01 -10.55 5.97
N TRP A 433 -11.07 -10.48 6.92
CA TRP A 433 -11.07 -11.35 8.10
C TRP A 433 -12.26 -11.07 9.03
N MET A 434 -12.69 -9.80 9.16
CA MET A 434 -13.94 -9.47 9.87
C MET A 434 -15.15 -10.10 9.19
N LEU A 435 -15.23 -10.03 7.85
CA LEU A 435 -16.29 -10.67 7.08
C LEU A 435 -16.27 -12.20 7.25
N TYR A 436 -15.11 -12.84 7.13
CA TYR A 436 -14.93 -14.27 7.41
C TYR A 436 -15.49 -14.66 8.78
N ASN A 437 -15.19 -13.87 9.82
CA ASN A 437 -15.66 -14.14 11.17
C ASN A 437 -17.19 -14.09 11.28
N GLN A 438 -17.87 -13.17 10.58
CA GLN A 438 -19.33 -13.08 10.56
C GLN A 438 -19.99 -14.18 9.68
N LEU A 439 -19.25 -14.74 8.71
CA LEU A 439 -19.72 -15.85 7.86
C LEU A 439 -19.54 -17.23 8.52
N ARG A 440 -18.50 -17.44 9.34
CA ARG A 440 -18.11 -18.79 9.83
C ARG A 440 -19.01 -19.41 10.88
N LEU A 441 -19.84 -18.61 11.55
CA LEU A 441 -20.61 -19.08 12.70
C LEU A 441 -22.03 -19.46 12.29
N SER A 442 -22.15 -20.69 11.78
CA SER A 442 -23.45 -21.36 11.63
C SER A 442 -23.45 -22.82 12.07
N VAL A 443 -22.51 -23.23 12.93
CA VAL A 443 -22.55 -24.53 13.60
C VAL A 443 -22.52 -24.31 15.11
N PRO A 444 -23.47 -24.87 15.89
CA PRO A 444 -23.41 -24.84 17.34
C PRO A 444 -22.16 -25.54 17.86
N THR A 445 -21.59 -24.98 18.93
CA THR A 445 -20.32 -25.35 19.56
C THR A 445 -20.11 -26.86 19.71
N PRO A 446 -18.96 -27.44 19.29
CA PRO A 446 -18.66 -28.85 19.53
C PRO A 446 -18.22 -29.08 20.99
N THR A 447 -18.82 -30.09 21.60
CA THR A 447 -18.41 -30.74 22.86
C THR A 447 -17.02 -31.41 22.70
N PRO A 448 -16.20 -31.53 23.76
CA PRO A 448 -14.85 -32.10 23.64
C PRO A 448 -14.87 -33.57 23.21
N ALA A 449 -13.86 -33.94 22.41
CA ALA A 449 -13.68 -35.24 21.79
C ALA A 449 -13.60 -36.43 22.77
N PRO A 450 -14.06 -37.62 22.38
CA PRO A 450 -13.54 -38.87 22.90
C PRO A 450 -12.42 -39.44 22.01
N THR A 451 -11.63 -40.25 22.67
CA THR A 451 -10.32 -40.84 22.35
C THR A 451 -10.27 -41.81 21.17
N LEU A 452 -9.04 -41.92 20.63
CA LEU A 452 -8.49 -42.93 19.72
C LEU A 452 -8.98 -44.36 19.93
N GLY A 453 -9.17 -45.07 18.81
CA GLY A 453 -9.24 -46.53 18.72
C GLY A 453 -9.14 -47.03 17.26
N ASP A 454 -8.01 -47.67 16.98
CA ASP A 454 -7.71 -48.81 16.08
C ASP A 454 -8.16 -48.85 14.59
N ASP A 455 -7.13 -48.73 13.72
CA ASP A 455 -6.72 -49.41 12.45
C ASP A 455 -7.58 -50.57 11.84
N PRO A 456 -7.31 -51.15 10.62
CA PRO A 456 -6.57 -50.75 9.38
C PRO A 456 -7.33 -51.08 8.05
N LEU A 457 -6.63 -50.95 6.90
CA LEU A 457 -6.86 -51.57 5.56
C LEU A 457 -7.75 -50.76 4.58
N ALA A 458 -7.46 -50.60 3.28
CA ALA A 458 -6.53 -51.27 2.38
C ALA A 458 -6.16 -50.37 1.16
N ALA A 459 -5.04 -50.74 0.55
CA ALA A 459 -4.46 -50.24 -0.70
C ALA A 459 -5.35 -50.39 -1.94
N THR A 460 -5.08 -49.55 -2.95
CA THR A 460 -4.70 -50.02 -4.31
C THR A 460 -3.99 -48.90 -5.10
N ASP A 461 -2.68 -49.00 -5.19
CA ASP A 461 -1.88 -49.23 -6.42
C ASP A 461 -2.19 -48.46 -7.73
N ARG A 462 -1.15 -47.70 -8.19
CA ARG A 462 -0.56 -47.58 -9.56
C ARG A 462 -0.31 -46.13 -10.04
N PRO A 463 0.63 -45.88 -10.99
CA PRO A 463 2.05 -45.67 -10.75
C PRO A 463 2.55 -44.29 -11.24
N VAL A 464 3.76 -43.94 -10.80
CA VAL A 464 4.60 -42.79 -11.19
C VAL A 464 5.01 -42.93 -12.69
N VAL A 465 5.23 -41.87 -13.48
CA VAL A 465 6.57 -41.35 -13.86
C VAL A 465 6.48 -40.14 -14.84
N ALA A 466 7.12 -39.02 -14.45
CA ALA A 466 8.03 -38.10 -15.17
C ALA A 466 7.53 -37.39 -16.45
N VAL A 467 7.90 -36.16 -16.84
CA VAL A 467 8.89 -35.15 -16.43
C VAL A 467 8.67 -33.94 -17.36
N THR A 468 8.85 -32.71 -16.85
CA THR A 468 9.23 -31.44 -17.53
C THR A 468 8.33 -30.96 -18.71
N ASP A 469 8.14 -29.67 -18.99
CA ASP A 469 9.13 -28.62 -19.19
C ASP A 469 8.60 -27.24 -18.78
N GLU A 470 9.55 -26.40 -18.37
CA GLU A 470 9.46 -24.95 -18.39
C GLU A 470 8.99 -24.43 -19.77
N GLU A 471 8.12 -23.42 -19.69
CA GLU A 471 8.06 -22.20 -20.50
C GLU A 471 8.54 -22.24 -21.96
N TYR A 472 7.64 -21.85 -22.89
CA TYR A 472 7.85 -20.58 -23.62
C TYR A 472 6.59 -20.07 -24.36
N LEU A 473 6.02 -19.00 -23.79
CA LEU A 473 5.32 -17.81 -24.30
C LEU A 473 4.48 -17.77 -25.61
N PRO A 474 3.40 -16.94 -25.62
CA PRO A 474 2.25 -17.06 -26.50
C PRO A 474 2.40 -16.27 -27.82
N PRO A 475 1.67 -16.66 -28.87
CA PRO A 475 1.18 -15.74 -29.88
C PRO A 475 -0.35 -15.57 -29.79
N GLU A 476 -0.77 -14.34 -30.05
CA GLU A 476 -2.11 -13.78 -30.24
C GLU A 476 -3.23 -14.77 -30.59
N GLU A 477 -4.42 -14.57 -30.00
CA GLU A 477 -5.66 -15.30 -30.35
C GLU A 477 -5.91 -15.26 -31.87
N PRO A 478 -5.95 -16.42 -32.55
CA PRO A 478 -6.52 -16.52 -33.88
C PRO A 478 -7.93 -17.09 -33.74
N THR A 479 -8.93 -16.20 -33.69
CA THR A 479 -10.30 -16.58 -34.01
C THR A 479 -10.39 -16.97 -35.49
N GLU A 480 -10.81 -18.22 -35.73
CA GLU A 480 -11.42 -18.74 -36.97
C GLU A 480 -10.62 -18.61 -38.29
N GLY A 481 -9.42 -19.17 -38.35
CA GLY A 481 -8.68 -19.40 -39.61
C GLY A 481 -8.23 -20.86 -39.79
N PRO A 482 -8.05 -21.36 -41.03
CA PRO A 482 -7.46 -22.67 -41.29
C PRO A 482 -6.05 -22.74 -40.67
N PHE A 483 -5.75 -23.84 -39.98
CA PHE A 483 -4.44 -24.03 -39.39
C PHE A 483 -3.39 -24.26 -40.49
N GLN A 484 -2.22 -23.68 -40.30
CA GLN A 484 -1.08 -23.86 -41.20
C GLN A 484 -0.08 -24.76 -40.51
N ILE A 485 0.30 -25.87 -41.16
CA ILE A 485 1.43 -26.66 -40.68
C ILE A 485 2.72 -26.15 -41.32
N ASN A 486 3.80 -26.17 -40.55
CA ASN A 486 5.11 -25.72 -41.01
C ASN A 486 5.77 -26.76 -41.94
N ALA A 487 5.12 -27.02 -43.08
CA ALA A 487 5.56 -27.93 -44.12
C ALA A 487 5.48 -27.23 -45.49
N TRP A 488 6.56 -27.32 -46.26
CA TRP A 488 6.66 -26.81 -47.63
C TRP A 488 6.69 -27.98 -48.60
N THR A 489 5.75 -28.04 -49.53
CA THR A 489 5.62 -29.18 -50.46
C THR A 489 6.55 -29.07 -51.67
N GLY A 490 7.34 -27.99 -51.76
CA GLY A 490 8.12 -27.63 -52.94
C GLY A 490 7.45 -26.54 -53.79
N THR A 491 6.12 -26.38 -53.72
CA THR A 491 5.37 -25.39 -54.53
C THR A 491 4.44 -24.49 -53.72
N HIS A 492 3.97 -24.92 -52.54
CA HIS A 492 3.12 -24.12 -51.66
C HIS A 492 3.26 -24.56 -50.20
N THR A 493 2.85 -23.68 -49.29
CA THR A 493 2.73 -23.97 -47.86
C THR A 493 1.46 -24.75 -47.57
N VAL A 494 1.52 -25.77 -46.70
CA VAL A 494 0.35 -26.60 -46.37
C VAL A 494 -0.53 -25.91 -45.34
N ARG A 495 -1.80 -25.71 -45.68
CA ARG A 495 -2.85 -25.08 -44.86
C ARG A 495 -4.13 -25.90 -44.97
N ASP A 496 -4.80 -26.17 -43.85
CA ASP A 496 -6.07 -26.91 -43.84
C ASP A 496 -6.96 -26.51 -42.65
N ALA A 497 -8.22 -26.92 -42.63
CA ALA A 497 -9.12 -26.71 -41.49
C ALA A 497 -9.02 -27.84 -40.46
N LEU A 498 -9.22 -27.54 -39.16
CA LEU A 498 -9.37 -28.60 -38.15
C LEU A 498 -10.66 -29.39 -38.41
N LEU A 499 -10.71 -30.64 -37.95
CA LEU A 499 -11.97 -31.40 -37.92
C LEU A 499 -12.97 -30.69 -36.99
N GLU A 500 -14.25 -30.68 -37.36
CA GLU A 500 -15.31 -30.02 -36.56
C GLU A 500 -15.50 -30.66 -35.18
N ASP A 501 -15.18 -31.94 -35.04
CA ASP A 501 -15.21 -32.67 -33.77
C ASP A 501 -13.86 -33.35 -33.54
N VAL A 502 -13.12 -32.82 -32.56
CA VAL A 502 -11.80 -33.29 -32.14
C VAL A 502 -11.84 -33.90 -30.73
N THR A 503 -13.03 -34.09 -30.16
CA THR A 503 -13.24 -34.46 -28.75
C THR A 503 -12.54 -35.78 -28.41
N ASP A 504 -12.71 -36.80 -29.25
CA ASP A 504 -12.07 -38.12 -29.07
C ASP A 504 -10.54 -38.03 -29.12
N TRP A 505 -10.01 -37.14 -29.96
CA TRP A 505 -8.56 -36.93 -30.07
C TRP A 505 -8.01 -36.19 -28.84
N ILE A 506 -8.75 -35.21 -28.31
CA ILE A 506 -8.39 -34.48 -27.08
C ILE A 506 -8.41 -35.42 -25.87
N GLU A 507 -9.46 -36.23 -25.72
CA GLU A 507 -9.60 -37.14 -24.59
C GLU A 507 -8.54 -38.26 -24.61
N ALA A 508 -8.23 -38.80 -25.80
CA ALA A 508 -7.20 -39.82 -25.95
C ALA A 508 -5.78 -39.31 -25.60
N HIS A 509 -5.55 -38.00 -25.61
CA HIS A 509 -4.23 -37.38 -25.44
C HIS A 509 -4.14 -36.38 -24.29
N ALA A 510 -5.14 -36.34 -23.38
CA ALA A 510 -5.14 -35.44 -22.22
C ALA A 510 -4.03 -35.82 -21.19
N PRO A 511 -3.20 -34.87 -20.73
CA PRO A 511 -2.09 -35.16 -19.81
C PRO A 511 -2.61 -35.50 -18.40
N LYS A 512 -2.05 -36.54 -17.78
CA LYS A 512 -2.44 -36.98 -16.44
C LYS A 512 -1.56 -36.33 -15.36
N PRO A 513 -2.14 -35.81 -14.26
CA PRO A 513 -1.39 -35.18 -13.18
C PRO A 513 -0.66 -36.23 -12.32
N GLN A 514 0.61 -35.92 -12.00
CA GLN A 514 1.42 -36.69 -11.05
C GLN A 514 1.43 -35.98 -9.69
N ALA A 515 0.95 -36.67 -8.65
CA ALA A 515 1.04 -36.20 -7.27
C ALA A 515 2.37 -36.63 -6.65
N SER A 516 3.07 -35.68 -6.02
CA SER A 516 4.01 -35.96 -4.92
C SER A 516 3.52 -35.23 -3.68
N ALA A 517 3.29 -36.00 -2.62
CA ALA A 517 2.87 -35.53 -1.32
C ALA A 517 4.03 -34.83 -0.58
N VAL A 518 3.68 -33.82 0.22
CA VAL A 518 4.55 -32.99 1.08
C VAL A 518 5.29 -31.87 0.33
N ARG A 519 4.76 -30.64 0.45
CA ARG A 519 5.54 -29.41 0.19
C ARG A 519 6.40 -29.12 1.42
N PRO A 520 7.72 -28.89 1.29
CA PRO A 520 8.56 -28.49 2.42
C PRO A 520 8.09 -27.15 3.00
N GLU A 521 8.37 -26.91 4.29
CA GLU A 521 8.17 -25.60 4.92
C GLU A 521 8.90 -24.51 4.12
N PRO A 522 8.32 -23.30 3.99
CA PRO A 522 8.99 -22.19 3.29
C PRO A 522 10.34 -21.88 3.95
N LEU A 523 11.39 -21.84 3.13
CA LEU A 523 12.76 -21.54 3.58
C LEU A 523 12.83 -20.19 4.31
N ASP A 524 13.42 -20.19 5.51
CA ASP A 524 13.68 -18.94 6.22
C ASP A 524 14.89 -18.21 5.63
N LEU A 525 14.62 -17.24 4.74
CA LEU A 525 15.64 -16.46 4.06
C LEU A 525 16.52 -15.60 5.00
N ARG A 526 16.21 -15.50 6.29
CA ARG A 526 17.09 -14.85 7.29
C ARG A 526 18.31 -15.72 7.59
N ASP A 527 18.17 -17.04 7.50
CA ASP A 527 19.32 -17.93 7.54
C ASP A 527 19.95 -17.98 6.14
N TRP A 528 20.90 -17.07 5.92
CA TRP A 528 21.61 -17.00 4.64
C TRP A 528 22.34 -18.29 4.28
N ARG A 529 22.69 -19.15 5.27
CA ARG A 529 23.31 -20.45 4.99
C ARG A 529 22.32 -21.39 4.32
N ALA A 530 21.08 -21.42 4.83
CA ALA A 530 20.00 -22.19 4.24
C ALA A 530 19.56 -21.60 2.89
N ALA A 531 19.54 -20.26 2.75
CA ALA A 531 19.16 -19.54 1.53
C ALA A 531 20.22 -19.52 0.41
N ARG A 532 21.37 -20.16 0.66
CA ARG A 532 22.59 -20.18 -0.16
C ARG A 532 23.21 -18.81 -0.41
N TRP A 533 24.54 -18.81 -0.50
CA TRP A 533 25.35 -17.64 -0.81
C TRP A 533 26.17 -17.88 -2.07
N GLY A 534 26.33 -16.86 -2.90
CA GLY A 534 27.16 -16.90 -4.09
C GLY A 534 27.97 -15.63 -4.28
N VAL A 535 28.98 -15.72 -5.13
CA VAL A 535 29.85 -14.61 -5.52
C VAL A 535 29.82 -14.44 -7.04
N ILE A 536 29.76 -13.20 -7.51
CA ILE A 536 29.83 -12.85 -8.92
C ILE A 536 31.20 -12.22 -9.19
N LEU A 537 31.95 -12.83 -10.10
CA LEU A 537 33.26 -12.40 -10.57
C LEU A 537 33.23 -12.09 -12.08
N PRO A 538 34.15 -11.27 -12.61
CA PRO A 538 34.31 -11.13 -14.05
C PRO A 538 34.63 -12.48 -14.71
N TYR A 539 34.08 -12.73 -15.90
CA TYR A 539 34.48 -13.88 -16.70
C TYR A 539 35.92 -13.70 -17.20
N ASN A 540 36.74 -14.74 -17.07
CA ASN A 540 38.15 -14.70 -17.43
C ASN A 540 38.46 -15.73 -18.51
N GLU A 541 38.62 -15.25 -19.75
CA GLU A 541 38.91 -16.10 -20.92
C GLU A 541 40.27 -16.80 -20.83
N ALA A 542 41.18 -16.35 -19.97
CA ALA A 542 42.54 -16.89 -19.86
C ALA A 542 42.64 -18.17 -19.02
N ILE A 543 41.59 -18.57 -18.30
CA ILE A 543 41.59 -19.74 -17.41
C ILE A 543 40.39 -20.66 -17.70
N SER A 544 40.56 -21.95 -17.41
CA SER A 544 39.52 -22.96 -17.68
C SER A 544 38.25 -22.72 -16.87
N HIS A 545 37.13 -23.29 -17.29
CA HIS A 545 35.88 -23.23 -16.51
C HIS A 545 36.04 -23.87 -15.12
N GLU A 546 36.81 -24.95 -15.02
CA GLU A 546 37.15 -25.55 -13.72
C GLU A 546 37.90 -24.56 -12.81
N GLN A 547 38.95 -23.90 -13.33
CA GLN A 547 39.67 -22.88 -12.58
C GLN A 547 38.78 -21.69 -12.20
N GLN A 548 37.84 -21.30 -13.07
CA GLN A 548 36.86 -20.26 -12.78
C GLN A 548 35.84 -20.68 -11.71
N ALA A 549 35.41 -21.93 -11.69
CA ALA A 549 34.49 -22.47 -10.70
C ALA A 549 35.08 -22.47 -9.28
N PHE A 550 36.40 -22.69 -9.17
CA PHE A 550 37.12 -22.57 -7.90
C PHE A 550 37.61 -21.15 -7.59
N ALA A 551 37.23 -20.16 -8.39
CA ALA A 551 37.68 -18.77 -8.26
C ALA A 551 39.22 -18.62 -8.17
N ALA A 552 39.97 -19.40 -8.95
CA ALA A 552 41.43 -19.42 -8.91
C ALA A 552 42.10 -18.06 -9.23
N ASP A 553 41.36 -17.17 -9.90
CA ASP A 553 41.74 -15.80 -10.25
C ASP A 553 41.27 -14.74 -9.23
N ALA A 554 40.54 -15.12 -8.19
CA ALA A 554 40.19 -14.24 -7.07
C ALA A 554 41.33 -14.15 -6.05
N PRO A 555 41.43 -13.09 -5.24
CA PRO A 555 42.43 -13.02 -4.15
C PRO A 555 42.20 -14.10 -3.09
N GLU A 556 43.28 -14.56 -2.46
CA GLU A 556 43.27 -15.64 -1.47
C GLU A 556 42.23 -15.46 -0.34
N PRO A 557 42.04 -14.27 0.28
CA PRO A 557 41.00 -14.09 1.29
C PRO A 557 39.61 -14.42 0.76
N LEU A 558 39.29 -14.02 -0.48
CA LEU A 558 38.01 -14.29 -1.09
C LEU A 558 37.85 -15.78 -1.44
N GLN A 559 38.91 -16.44 -1.94
CA GLN A 559 38.90 -17.88 -2.15
C GLN A 559 38.66 -18.65 -0.84
N GLN A 560 39.20 -18.18 0.29
CA GLN A 560 38.93 -18.76 1.60
C GLN A 560 37.47 -18.56 2.02
N LEU A 561 36.92 -17.36 1.84
CA LEU A 561 35.51 -17.09 2.15
C LEU A 561 34.57 -18.00 1.34
N ILE A 562 34.82 -18.14 0.03
CA ILE A 562 34.02 -18.99 -0.86
C ILE A 562 34.02 -20.43 -0.35
N ARG A 563 35.20 -20.97 0.01
CA ARG A 563 35.32 -22.33 0.58
C ARG A 563 34.60 -22.48 1.92
N ASP A 564 34.77 -21.51 2.82
CA ASP A 564 34.15 -21.56 4.16
C ASP A 564 32.62 -21.52 4.12
N ARG A 565 32.06 -20.91 3.06
CA ARG A 565 30.60 -20.72 2.89
C ARG A 565 29.98 -21.70 1.89
N ASP A 566 30.76 -22.59 1.30
CA ASP A 566 30.34 -23.42 0.16
C ASP A 566 29.65 -22.60 -0.94
N GLY A 567 30.29 -21.46 -1.28
CA GLY A 567 29.71 -20.41 -2.08
C GLY A 567 29.70 -20.72 -3.57
N LEU A 568 28.56 -20.50 -4.23
CA LEU A 568 28.47 -20.66 -5.68
C LEU A 568 29.25 -19.53 -6.39
N VAL A 569 30.19 -19.89 -7.26
CA VAL A 569 30.95 -18.93 -8.08
C VAL A 569 30.25 -18.71 -9.41
N LEU A 570 29.88 -17.47 -9.69
CA LEU A 570 29.19 -17.04 -10.90
C LEU A 570 30.05 -16.04 -11.67
N ARG A 571 29.90 -16.02 -12.99
CA ARG A 571 30.71 -15.20 -13.88
C ARG A 571 29.88 -14.24 -14.73
N TYR A 572 30.26 -12.97 -14.70
CA TYR A 572 29.71 -11.94 -15.58
C TYR A 572 30.47 -11.90 -16.90
N LYS A 573 29.79 -12.25 -18.01
CA LYS A 573 30.36 -12.19 -19.36
C LYS A 573 30.02 -10.85 -20.03
N ALA A 574 30.95 -9.89 -19.95
CA ALA A 574 30.75 -8.56 -20.53
C ALA A 574 30.43 -8.57 -22.04
N ALA A 575 31.01 -9.52 -22.80
CA ALA A 575 30.75 -9.66 -24.23
C ALA A 575 29.42 -10.35 -24.58
N SER A 576 28.71 -10.93 -23.60
CA SER A 576 27.47 -11.67 -23.85
C SER A 576 26.32 -10.74 -24.22
N ARG A 577 25.48 -11.18 -25.17
CA ARG A 577 24.19 -10.52 -25.47
C ARG A 577 23.21 -10.64 -24.30
N LEU A 578 23.33 -11.68 -23.49
CA LEU A 578 22.49 -11.96 -22.33
C LEU A 578 23.05 -11.40 -21.01
N ARG A 579 24.12 -10.61 -21.06
CA ARG A 579 24.83 -10.09 -19.87
C ARG A 579 23.96 -9.32 -18.86
N HIS A 580 22.80 -8.82 -19.27
CA HIS A 580 21.89 -8.08 -18.40
C HIS A 580 20.80 -8.96 -17.76
N VAL A 581 20.68 -10.21 -18.18
CA VAL A 581 19.61 -11.13 -17.78
C VAL A 581 20.10 -12.50 -17.36
N THR A 582 21.41 -12.78 -17.48
CA THR A 582 22.02 -14.06 -17.10
C THR A 582 23.38 -13.90 -16.42
N LEU A 583 23.76 -14.91 -15.66
CA LEU A 583 25.10 -15.12 -15.10
C LEU A 583 25.60 -16.52 -15.45
N PHE A 584 26.87 -16.63 -15.83
CA PHE A 584 27.44 -17.91 -16.21
C PHE A 584 27.89 -18.70 -14.97
N ASN A 585 27.42 -19.94 -14.83
CA ASN A 585 27.93 -20.91 -13.86
C ASN A 585 29.03 -21.75 -14.54
N PRO A 586 30.32 -21.50 -14.23
CA PRO A 586 31.43 -22.24 -14.82
C PRO A 586 31.51 -23.70 -14.33
N ALA A 587 30.91 -24.07 -13.19
CA ALA A 587 30.90 -25.45 -12.71
C ALA A 587 30.00 -26.35 -13.57
N THR A 588 28.89 -25.80 -14.07
CA THR A 588 27.91 -26.53 -14.91
C THR A 588 28.02 -26.18 -16.38
N GLY A 589 28.73 -25.10 -16.73
CA GLY A 589 28.83 -24.59 -18.09
C GLY A 589 27.54 -23.91 -18.59
N ARG A 590 26.61 -23.53 -17.70
CA ARG A 590 25.29 -22.98 -18.05
C ARG A 590 25.16 -21.49 -17.75
N GLU A 591 24.31 -20.82 -18.52
CA GLU A 591 23.82 -19.47 -18.20
C GLU A 591 22.60 -19.58 -17.29
N LEU A 592 22.61 -18.88 -16.16
CA LEU A 592 21.53 -18.87 -15.18
C LEU A 592 20.77 -17.56 -15.29
N ALA A 593 19.45 -17.62 -15.45
CA ALA A 593 18.60 -16.43 -15.53
C ALA A 593 18.57 -15.68 -14.20
N ILE A 594 18.63 -14.34 -14.24
CA ILE A 594 18.60 -13.53 -13.02
C ILE A 594 17.24 -13.54 -12.30
N SER A 595 16.17 -13.89 -13.01
CA SER A 595 14.80 -14.01 -12.51
C SER A 595 14.54 -15.29 -11.73
N GLU A 596 15.34 -16.34 -11.95
CA GLU A 596 15.15 -17.68 -11.36
C GLU A 596 15.79 -17.75 -9.96
N TYR A 597 15.02 -18.18 -8.97
CA TYR A 597 15.50 -18.49 -7.61
C TYR A 597 15.33 -19.98 -7.33
N GLY A 598 16.34 -20.60 -6.73
CA GLY A 598 16.24 -21.97 -6.25
C GLY A 598 17.46 -22.45 -5.48
N GLU A 599 17.30 -23.60 -4.85
CA GLU A 599 18.28 -24.20 -3.96
C GLU A 599 19.32 -25.06 -4.71
N ASP A 600 19.11 -25.35 -5.99
CA ASP A 600 19.99 -26.15 -6.84
C ASP A 600 21.05 -25.30 -7.61
N ASP A 601 22.08 -25.95 -8.15
CA ASP A 601 23.16 -25.28 -8.92
C ASP A 601 22.73 -24.75 -10.29
N GLN A 602 21.46 -24.92 -10.65
CA GLN A 602 20.85 -24.45 -11.89
C GLN A 602 20.09 -23.13 -11.69
N ARG A 603 20.01 -22.63 -10.46
CA ARG A 603 19.35 -21.37 -10.11
C ARG A 603 20.25 -20.50 -9.25
N LEU A 604 19.96 -19.21 -9.20
CA LEU A 604 20.79 -18.28 -8.46
C LEU A 604 20.51 -18.34 -6.94
N PRO A 605 21.55 -18.27 -6.08
CA PRO A 605 21.42 -18.13 -4.62
C PRO A 605 20.74 -16.84 -4.18
N ALA A 606 19.97 -16.84 -3.08
CA ALA A 606 19.28 -15.63 -2.59
C ALA A 606 20.27 -14.50 -2.30
N TYR A 607 21.42 -14.83 -1.69
CA TYR A 607 22.46 -13.87 -1.33
C TYR A 607 23.59 -13.88 -2.36
N LEU A 608 23.87 -12.72 -2.96
CA LEU A 608 24.93 -12.57 -3.97
C LEU A 608 25.90 -11.43 -3.60
N LEU A 609 27.18 -11.76 -3.53
CA LEU A 609 28.25 -10.77 -3.43
C LEU A 609 28.86 -10.51 -4.81
N ILE A 610 28.75 -9.29 -5.32
CA ILE A 610 29.53 -8.87 -6.50
C ILE A 610 30.93 -8.47 -6.01
N TYR A 611 31.96 -9.19 -6.44
CA TYR A 611 33.34 -8.81 -6.19
C TYR A 611 33.98 -8.26 -7.46
N ALA A 612 33.81 -6.96 -7.69
CA ALA A 612 34.37 -6.23 -8.82
C ALA A 612 34.12 -4.72 -8.69
N THR A 613 34.99 -3.94 -9.35
CA THR A 613 34.71 -2.54 -9.64
C THR A 613 33.44 -2.43 -10.53
N PRO A 614 32.71 -1.31 -10.45
CA PRO A 614 31.61 -1.04 -11.36
C PRO A 614 32.01 -1.02 -12.84
N ALA A 615 33.25 -0.62 -13.15
CA ALA A 615 33.78 -0.68 -14.52
C ALA A 615 33.92 -2.13 -15.05
N ALA A 616 34.21 -3.10 -14.18
CA ALA A 616 34.33 -4.51 -14.58
C ALA A 616 32.99 -5.25 -14.57
N ILE A 617 32.13 -4.97 -13.57
CA ILE A 617 30.76 -5.46 -13.49
C ILE A 617 29.84 -4.25 -13.27
N PRO A 618 29.09 -3.79 -14.29
CA PRO A 618 28.31 -2.55 -14.25
C PRO A 618 27.27 -2.47 -13.12
N TRP A 619 26.99 -1.25 -12.66
CA TRP A 619 25.92 -0.97 -11.69
C TRP A 619 24.57 -1.53 -12.11
N LYS A 620 24.27 -1.46 -13.41
CA LYS A 620 23.04 -1.98 -14.01
C LYS A 620 22.75 -3.43 -13.62
N LEU A 621 23.76 -4.29 -13.50
CA LEU A 621 23.56 -5.67 -13.05
C LEU A 621 23.06 -5.72 -11.60
N GLN A 622 23.69 -4.95 -10.71
CA GLN A 622 23.29 -4.89 -9.30
C GLN A 622 21.88 -4.33 -9.15
N PHE A 623 21.52 -3.30 -9.91
CA PHE A 623 20.18 -2.72 -9.92
C PHE A 623 19.12 -3.73 -10.35
N MET A 624 19.39 -4.51 -11.40
CA MET A 624 18.48 -5.56 -11.88
C MET A 624 18.33 -6.67 -10.84
N LEU A 625 19.43 -7.12 -10.24
CA LEU A 625 19.37 -8.16 -9.22
C LEU A 625 18.63 -7.68 -7.95
N ASN A 626 18.81 -6.42 -7.52
CA ASN A 626 18.06 -5.84 -6.40
C ASN A 626 16.54 -5.75 -6.66
N SER A 627 16.13 -5.65 -7.93
CA SER A 627 14.72 -5.58 -8.31
C SER A 627 14.03 -6.96 -8.30
N ALA A 628 14.80 -8.05 -8.27
CA ALA A 628 14.26 -9.40 -8.26
C ALA A 628 13.70 -9.75 -6.86
N PRO A 629 12.51 -10.37 -6.78
CA PRO A 629 11.97 -10.80 -5.50
C PRO A 629 12.91 -11.82 -4.85
N GLN A 630 13.11 -11.70 -3.53
CA GLN A 630 13.93 -12.63 -2.74
C GLN A 630 15.41 -12.69 -3.16
N ARG A 631 15.94 -11.62 -3.77
CA ARG A 631 17.35 -11.47 -4.11
C ARG A 631 18.01 -10.37 -3.28
N PHE A 632 19.16 -10.68 -2.71
CA PHE A 632 19.87 -9.82 -1.76
C PHE A 632 21.32 -9.63 -2.21
N VAL A 633 21.65 -8.42 -2.66
CA VAL A 633 22.91 -8.20 -3.40
C VAL A 633 23.76 -7.13 -2.72
N GLY A 634 25.00 -7.51 -2.43
CA GLY A 634 26.04 -6.58 -2.00
C GLY A 634 27.17 -6.49 -3.01
N ARG A 635 28.02 -5.48 -2.89
CA ARG A 635 29.22 -5.31 -3.72
C ARG A 635 30.45 -5.01 -2.88
N LEU A 636 31.57 -5.64 -3.22
CA LEU A 636 32.87 -5.38 -2.59
C LEU A 636 33.93 -5.07 -3.67
N ASP A 637 34.64 -3.96 -3.48
CA ASP A 637 35.76 -3.50 -4.31
C ASP A 637 36.91 -3.09 -3.38
N LEU A 638 37.43 -4.08 -2.66
CA LEU A 638 38.60 -3.94 -1.80
C LEU A 638 39.71 -4.82 -2.34
N THR A 639 40.95 -4.41 -2.13
CA THR A 639 42.14 -5.16 -2.54
C THR A 639 43.19 -5.15 -1.43
N GLY A 640 44.14 -6.07 -1.49
CA GLY A 640 45.25 -6.17 -0.53
C GLY A 640 44.79 -6.26 0.93
N ALA A 641 45.49 -5.55 1.82
CA ALA A 641 45.23 -5.59 3.26
C ALA A 641 43.81 -5.13 3.64
N ALA A 642 43.18 -4.24 2.87
CA ALA A 642 41.80 -3.80 3.13
C ALA A 642 40.81 -4.96 2.94
N LEU A 643 40.97 -5.73 1.86
CA LEU A 643 40.15 -6.92 1.60
C LEU A 643 40.37 -7.98 2.69
N GLU A 644 41.63 -8.25 3.04
CA GLU A 644 41.98 -9.24 4.07
C GLU A 644 41.32 -8.92 5.42
N ARG A 645 41.37 -7.65 5.85
CA ARG A 645 40.70 -7.21 7.08
C ARG A 645 39.19 -7.39 7.02
N TYR A 646 38.56 -6.95 5.94
CA TYR A 646 37.10 -7.08 5.77
C TYR A 646 36.67 -8.55 5.81
N ILE A 647 37.35 -9.42 5.05
CA ILE A 647 37.01 -10.84 4.98
C ILE A 647 37.27 -11.54 6.32
N THR A 648 38.35 -11.19 7.03
CA THR A 648 38.64 -11.73 8.37
C THR A 648 37.53 -11.36 9.36
N ALA A 649 37.08 -10.10 9.35
CA ALA A 649 35.96 -9.65 10.17
C ALA A 649 34.65 -10.33 9.77
N LEU A 650 34.40 -10.50 8.47
CA LEU A 650 33.22 -11.20 7.94
C LEU A 650 33.16 -12.67 8.36
N ARG A 651 34.28 -13.38 8.32
CA ARG A 651 34.38 -14.80 8.72
C ARG A 651 34.17 -15.00 10.22
N SER A 652 34.60 -14.03 11.03
CA SER A 652 34.38 -14.02 12.48
C SER A 652 33.05 -13.39 12.89
N ASP A 653 32.24 -12.91 11.93
CA ASP A 653 31.01 -12.16 12.16
C ASP A 653 31.20 -10.94 13.11
N TRP A 654 32.39 -10.33 13.05
CA TRP A 654 32.82 -9.26 13.96
C TRP A 654 32.59 -9.63 15.44
N ALA A 655 32.90 -10.88 15.84
CA ALA A 655 32.68 -11.36 17.21
C ALA A 655 33.34 -10.46 18.28
N ASP A 656 34.52 -9.90 17.97
CA ASP A 656 35.29 -9.05 18.89
C ASP A 656 34.95 -7.55 18.79
N ALA A 657 33.93 -7.17 18.00
CA ALA A 657 33.55 -5.78 17.82
C ALA A 657 33.01 -5.14 19.11
N ALA A 658 33.52 -3.96 19.44
CA ALA A 658 33.13 -3.19 20.62
C ALA A 658 31.87 -2.33 20.41
N THR A 659 31.21 -2.46 19.25
CA THR A 659 29.96 -1.77 18.93
C THR A 659 28.85 -2.12 19.92
N GLN A 660 28.06 -1.09 20.27
CA GLN A 660 26.97 -1.15 21.25
C GLN A 660 25.64 -1.38 20.54
N VAL A 661 24.96 -2.47 20.88
CA VAL A 661 23.76 -2.97 20.20
C VAL A 661 22.58 -2.00 20.26
N ASP A 662 22.48 -1.21 21.32
CA ASP A 662 21.37 -0.33 21.69
C ASP A 662 21.63 1.15 21.40
N THR A 663 22.71 1.46 20.69
CA THR A 663 23.17 2.85 20.49
C THR A 663 23.09 3.23 19.01
N PRO A 664 21.91 3.59 18.48
CA PRO A 664 21.80 4.22 17.17
C PRO A 664 22.34 5.66 17.21
N LEU A 665 23.09 6.04 16.18
CA LEU A 665 23.54 7.41 15.98
C LEU A 665 22.93 7.99 14.69
N ILE A 666 22.28 9.13 14.81
CA ILE A 666 21.74 9.91 13.70
C ILE A 666 22.48 11.24 13.65
N TRP A 667 23.03 11.59 12.49
CA TRP A 667 23.63 12.88 12.22
C TRP A 667 22.96 13.54 11.02
N ALA A 668 22.34 14.70 11.24
CA ALA A 668 21.59 15.40 10.22
C ALA A 668 22.07 16.84 10.08
N VAL A 669 22.44 17.20 8.86
CA VAL A 669 22.79 18.56 8.48
C VAL A 669 21.53 19.32 8.08
N ASP A 670 21.50 20.62 8.34
CA ASP A 670 20.39 21.50 7.97
C ASP A 670 20.89 22.87 7.50
N HIS A 671 21.10 23.02 6.19
CA HIS A 671 21.57 24.27 5.59
C HIS A 671 20.45 25.32 5.38
N GLY A 672 19.27 25.11 5.96
CA GLY A 672 18.17 26.08 5.97
C GLY A 672 16.94 25.63 5.18
N ALA A 673 15.87 26.43 5.28
CA ALA A 673 14.53 26.06 4.80
C ALA A 673 14.41 25.84 3.28
N HIS A 674 15.34 26.39 2.49
CA HIS A 674 15.35 26.27 1.02
C HIS A 674 16.33 25.19 0.51
N ASP A 675 17.01 24.50 1.41
CA ASP A 675 17.96 23.44 1.09
C ASP A 675 17.32 22.06 1.36
N ILE A 676 17.60 21.08 0.49
CA ILE A 676 17.06 19.72 0.60
C ILE A 676 17.46 19.03 1.91
N THR A 677 18.57 19.42 2.54
CA THR A 677 19.02 18.89 3.83
C THR A 677 17.98 19.09 4.94
N ARG A 678 17.24 20.21 4.97
CA ARG A 678 16.08 20.41 5.88
C ARG A 678 15.01 19.36 5.66
N LEU A 679 14.70 19.05 4.40
CA LEU A 679 13.73 18.03 4.05
C LEU A 679 14.22 16.63 4.47
N MET A 680 15.46 16.27 4.15
CA MET A 680 16.05 14.99 4.52
C MET A 680 16.10 14.78 6.04
N ARG A 681 16.48 15.83 6.79
CA ARG A 681 16.45 15.84 8.25
C ARG A 681 15.04 15.57 8.77
N ASN A 682 14.01 16.23 8.24
CA ASN A 682 12.63 16.06 8.69
C ASN A 682 12.01 14.73 8.25
N ALA A 683 12.29 14.28 7.03
CA ALA A 683 11.69 13.11 6.42
C ALA A 683 12.34 11.80 6.89
N ILE A 684 13.61 11.82 7.30
CA ILE A 684 14.35 10.62 7.72
C ILE A 684 14.81 10.79 9.18
N ALA A 685 15.80 11.65 9.42
CA ALA A 685 16.52 11.70 10.69
C ALA A 685 15.61 11.96 11.91
N ALA A 686 14.78 12.99 11.86
CA ALA A 686 13.91 13.37 12.98
C ALA A 686 12.73 12.40 13.18
N ARG A 687 12.27 11.72 12.12
CA ARG A 687 11.27 10.65 12.26
C ARG A 687 11.87 9.43 12.93
N LEU A 688 13.07 9.06 12.50
CA LEU A 688 13.78 7.92 13.02
C LEU A 688 14.16 8.14 14.50
N TYR A 689 14.68 9.32 14.84
CA TYR A 689 14.99 9.67 16.22
C TYR A 689 13.75 9.65 17.11
N ARG A 690 12.60 10.19 16.65
CA ARG A 690 11.34 10.11 17.43
C ARG A 690 10.92 8.67 17.73
N ARG A 691 11.18 7.72 16.83
CA ARG A 691 10.90 6.31 17.10
C ARG A 691 11.88 5.74 18.12
N TYR A 692 13.18 6.00 17.98
CA TYR A 692 14.16 5.55 18.96
C TYR A 692 13.92 6.16 20.34
N ALA A 693 13.64 7.46 20.43
CA ALA A 693 13.39 8.16 21.68
C ALA A 693 12.10 7.70 22.40
N ALA A 694 11.14 7.14 21.67
CA ALA A 694 9.91 6.58 22.22
C ALA A 694 10.04 5.09 22.60
N ASP A 695 11.18 4.47 22.29
CA ASP A 695 11.49 3.08 22.58
C ASP A 695 12.24 3.00 23.93
N ASP A 696 11.80 2.10 24.81
CA ASP A 696 12.35 2.00 26.17
C ASP A 696 13.81 1.50 26.20
N ASP A 697 14.22 0.68 25.22
CA ASP A 697 15.55 0.09 25.14
C ASP A 697 16.53 1.00 24.40
N LEU A 698 16.11 1.57 23.27
CA LEU A 698 16.96 2.43 22.43
C LEU A 698 16.97 3.88 22.92
N GLY A 699 15.85 4.40 23.44
CA GLY A 699 15.65 5.80 23.78
C GLY A 699 16.71 6.39 24.70
N PRO A 700 17.11 5.72 25.80
CA PRO A 700 18.13 6.22 26.71
C PRO A 700 19.52 6.44 26.09
N ARG A 701 19.82 5.78 24.96
CA ARG A 701 21.14 5.80 24.30
C ARG A 701 21.11 6.27 22.85
N ALA A 702 19.94 6.56 22.29
CA ALA A 702 19.80 7.09 20.95
C ALA A 702 20.41 8.49 20.86
N ILE A 703 21.35 8.68 19.92
CA ILE A 703 22.05 9.95 19.71
C ILE A 703 21.49 10.61 18.46
N PHE A 704 21.05 11.86 18.59
CA PHE A 704 20.68 12.70 17.47
C PHE A 704 21.48 14.00 17.47
N LEU A 705 22.42 14.10 16.53
CA LEU A 705 23.17 15.29 16.23
C LEU A 705 22.39 16.11 15.19
N ASP A 706 21.68 17.11 15.66
CA ASP A 706 20.75 17.90 14.84
C ASP A 706 21.37 19.23 14.40
N GLY A 707 21.49 19.42 13.09
CA GLY A 707 21.98 20.65 12.47
C GLY A 707 21.17 21.88 12.88
N GLN A 708 19.86 21.75 13.14
CA GLN A 708 19.03 22.87 13.65
C GLN A 708 19.43 23.31 15.05
N GLN A 709 20.05 22.41 15.83
CA GLN A 709 20.56 22.69 17.18
C GLN A 709 22.06 23.03 17.16
N GLY A 710 22.64 23.22 15.97
CA GLY A 710 24.07 23.54 15.81
C GLY A 710 25.01 22.36 16.00
N GLN A 711 24.52 21.11 15.91
CA GLN A 711 25.30 19.88 16.13
C GLN A 711 25.64 19.12 14.84
N GLY A 712 25.49 19.77 13.68
CA GLY A 712 25.71 19.15 12.38
C GLY A 712 27.17 19.21 11.88
N GLY A 713 28.15 19.54 12.71
CA GLY A 713 29.56 19.62 12.30
C GLY A 713 30.23 18.25 12.16
N ALA A 714 31.26 18.15 11.33
CA ALA A 714 32.04 16.92 11.16
C ALA A 714 32.72 16.47 12.47
N GLU A 715 33.20 17.43 13.27
CA GLU A 715 33.80 17.16 14.59
C GLU A 715 32.79 16.66 15.62
N ASP A 716 31.53 17.10 15.54
CA ASP A 716 30.46 16.58 16.40
C ASP A 716 30.21 15.10 16.11
N LEU A 717 30.15 14.76 14.81
CA LEU A 717 30.01 13.38 14.36
C LEU A 717 31.19 12.52 14.83
N ILE A 718 32.44 12.94 14.59
CA ILE A 718 33.64 12.19 14.98
C ILE A 718 33.65 11.92 16.50
N ARG A 719 33.40 12.96 17.32
CA ARG A 719 33.35 12.81 18.77
C ARG A 719 32.25 11.85 19.22
N ALA A 720 31.07 11.94 18.63
CA ALA A 720 29.96 11.08 19.00
C ALA A 720 30.22 9.61 18.59
N LEU A 721 30.80 9.38 17.41
CA LEU A 721 31.17 8.04 16.93
C LEU A 721 32.17 7.35 17.87
N ASP A 722 33.22 8.06 18.30
CA ASP A 722 34.21 7.53 19.24
C ASP A 722 33.61 7.25 20.63
N ALA A 723 32.80 8.17 21.14
CA ALA A 723 32.19 8.05 22.45
C ALA A 723 31.14 6.93 22.53
N SER A 724 30.34 6.74 21.47
CA SER A 724 29.14 5.91 21.53
C SER A 724 29.30 4.53 20.88
N ARG A 725 30.26 4.37 19.95
CA ARG A 725 30.53 3.11 19.23
C ARG A 725 29.24 2.49 18.67
N PRO A 726 28.51 3.22 17.82
CA PRO A 726 27.15 2.86 17.45
C PRO A 726 27.12 1.61 16.56
N ASN A 727 26.11 0.76 16.76
CA ASN A 727 25.85 -0.38 15.88
C ASN A 727 25.23 0.05 14.53
N LEU A 728 24.48 1.16 14.53
CA LEU A 728 23.87 1.75 13.34
C LEU A 728 24.15 3.26 13.28
N ILE A 729 24.63 3.72 12.13
CA ILE A 729 24.91 5.12 11.82
C ILE A 729 23.99 5.55 10.67
N VAL A 730 23.27 6.65 10.86
CA VAL A 730 22.36 7.23 9.87
C VAL A 730 22.75 8.67 9.62
N THR A 731 23.11 9.00 8.38
CA THR A 731 23.51 10.36 8.00
C THR A 731 22.60 10.94 6.92
N THR A 732 22.15 12.18 7.12
CA THR A 732 21.44 12.96 6.10
C THR A 732 22.19 14.26 5.82
N SER A 733 22.82 14.36 4.66
CA SER A 733 23.63 15.52 4.26
C SER A 733 23.70 15.66 2.73
N HIS A 734 24.34 16.71 2.23
CA HIS A 734 24.79 16.72 0.84
C HIS A 734 25.91 15.70 0.63
N GLY A 735 26.09 15.29 -0.62
CA GLY A 735 27.26 14.54 -1.09
C GLY A 735 28.11 15.43 -2.00
N MET A 736 29.42 15.47 -1.75
CA MET A 736 30.34 16.36 -2.45
C MET A 736 30.54 15.90 -3.91
N THR A 737 30.20 16.75 -4.86
CA THR A 737 30.35 16.51 -6.31
C THR A 737 31.16 17.60 -7.01
N GLY A 738 31.75 18.52 -6.26
CA GLY A 738 32.66 19.54 -6.78
C GLY A 738 34.13 19.24 -6.49
N PRO A 739 35.05 20.13 -6.89
CA PRO A 739 34.82 21.20 -7.87
C PRO A 739 34.62 20.62 -9.28
N LEU A 740 33.80 21.26 -10.11
CA LEU A 740 33.37 20.70 -11.41
C LEU A 740 34.44 20.84 -12.52
N ASP A 741 35.43 21.71 -12.31
CA ASP A 741 36.52 22.01 -13.23
C ASP A 741 37.80 21.20 -12.98
N ASP A 742 37.91 20.53 -11.83
CA ASP A 742 39.00 19.58 -11.51
C ASP A 742 38.45 18.16 -11.32
N ARG A 743 38.49 17.39 -12.40
CA ARG A 743 38.04 16.00 -12.43
C ARG A 743 38.78 15.11 -11.41
N VAL A 744 40.07 15.34 -11.19
CA VAL A 744 40.88 14.50 -10.30
C VAL A 744 40.52 14.77 -8.84
N GLN A 745 40.37 16.05 -8.48
CA GLN A 745 39.92 16.42 -7.14
C GLN A 745 38.49 15.96 -6.89
N MET A 746 37.57 16.19 -7.84
CA MET A 746 36.19 15.72 -7.78
C MET A 746 36.10 14.21 -7.54
N GLN A 747 36.92 13.42 -8.25
CA GLN A 747 36.97 11.97 -8.06
C GLN A 747 37.44 11.57 -6.65
N ARG A 748 38.38 12.31 -6.05
CA ARG A 748 38.91 12.02 -4.70
C ARG A 748 37.92 12.28 -3.58
N GLN A 749 36.99 13.21 -3.77
CA GLN A 749 36.00 13.59 -2.76
C GLN A 749 34.56 13.28 -3.15
N LEU A 750 34.36 12.49 -4.21
CA LEU A 750 33.05 12.11 -4.71
C LEU A 750 32.19 11.51 -3.59
N GLY A 751 31.02 12.09 -3.37
CA GLY A 751 30.03 11.60 -2.43
C GLY A 751 30.39 11.75 -0.96
N TRP A 752 31.48 12.45 -0.62
CA TRP A 752 31.80 12.76 0.77
C TRP A 752 30.67 13.55 1.40
N LEU A 753 30.32 13.19 2.64
CA LEU A 753 29.26 13.88 3.38
C LEU A 753 29.71 15.30 3.68
N VAL A 754 28.83 16.29 3.49
CA VAL A 754 29.13 17.70 3.72
C VAL A 754 28.47 18.16 5.01
N ASP A 755 29.24 18.77 5.91
CA ASP A 755 28.76 19.15 7.24
C ASP A 755 27.98 20.48 7.27
N GLN A 756 27.51 20.88 8.46
CA GLN A 756 26.76 22.11 8.71
C GLN A 756 27.46 23.41 8.25
N THR A 757 28.78 23.38 8.11
CA THR A 757 29.63 24.51 7.68
C THR A 757 30.09 24.41 6.23
N TYR A 758 29.57 23.43 5.48
CA TYR A 758 29.98 23.08 4.12
C TYR A 758 31.38 22.47 4.02
N GLU A 759 31.92 21.93 5.11
CA GLU A 759 33.19 21.20 5.10
C GLU A 759 32.93 19.72 4.73
N PRO A 760 33.60 19.16 3.71
CA PRO A 760 33.52 17.75 3.39
C PRO A 760 34.15 16.87 4.49
N LEU A 761 33.48 15.77 4.85
CA LEU A 761 33.97 14.78 5.81
C LEU A 761 35.07 13.92 5.16
N ASP A 762 36.32 14.27 5.43
CA ASP A 762 37.49 13.53 4.99
C ASP A 762 37.56 12.14 5.68
N PRO A 763 37.53 11.02 4.91
CA PRO A 763 37.65 9.67 5.44
C PRO A 763 38.96 9.42 6.21
N GLU A 764 40.07 10.07 5.84
CA GLU A 764 41.36 9.89 6.53
C GLU A 764 41.32 10.50 7.93
N ARG A 765 40.79 11.72 8.05
CA ARG A 765 40.57 12.39 9.33
C ARG A 765 39.59 11.61 10.20
N LEU A 766 38.50 11.11 9.62
CA LEU A 766 37.52 10.28 10.32
C LEU A 766 38.18 9.02 10.88
N LEU A 767 38.93 8.28 10.05
CA LEU A 767 39.56 7.02 10.46
C LEU A 767 40.75 7.19 11.41
N ALA A 768 41.39 8.37 11.40
CA ALA A 768 42.44 8.69 12.37
C ALA A 768 41.90 8.81 13.80
N ASN A 769 40.64 9.20 13.97
CA ASN A 769 40.01 9.49 15.27
C ASN A 769 38.98 8.44 15.69
N TRP A 770 38.47 7.63 14.76
CA TRP A 770 37.48 6.61 15.03
C TRP A 770 37.65 5.41 14.09
N GLN A 771 37.22 4.22 14.52
CA GLN A 771 37.21 3.02 13.68
C GLN A 771 35.79 2.42 13.66
N PRO A 772 35.26 2.02 12.48
CA PRO A 772 33.89 1.51 12.35
C PRO A 772 33.52 0.32 13.23
N ASP A 773 34.47 -0.59 13.43
CA ASP A 773 34.36 -1.72 14.37
C ASP A 773 33.04 -2.49 14.28
N GLY A 774 32.57 -2.74 13.04
CA GLY A 774 31.38 -3.53 12.79
C GLY A 774 30.05 -2.78 12.81
N ALA A 775 30.05 -1.44 12.75
CA ALA A 775 28.82 -0.67 12.52
C ALA A 775 28.24 -0.92 11.11
N ILE A 776 26.97 -0.58 10.92
CA ILE A 776 26.33 -0.41 9.61
C ILE A 776 26.08 1.08 9.38
N TRP A 777 26.40 1.58 8.19
CA TRP A 777 26.23 2.99 7.85
C TRP A 777 25.21 3.16 6.72
N TYR A 778 24.14 3.91 6.97
CA TYR A 778 23.23 4.40 5.94
C TYR A 778 23.46 5.88 5.68
N ALA A 779 23.81 6.22 4.44
CA ALA A 779 24.03 7.59 3.99
C ALA A 779 22.96 8.01 2.97
N HIS A 780 22.07 8.91 3.39
CA HIS A 780 21.21 9.62 2.46
C HIS A 780 21.96 10.87 1.99
N ALA A 781 22.65 10.77 0.85
CA ALA A 781 23.41 11.84 0.21
C ALA A 781 23.70 11.48 -1.26
N CYS A 782 23.73 12.47 -2.14
CA CYS A 782 24.05 12.32 -3.56
C CYS A 782 25.39 11.60 -3.77
N CYS A 783 25.44 10.61 -4.66
CA CYS A 783 26.68 9.90 -5.04
C CYS A 783 27.48 9.31 -3.85
N SER A 784 26.85 9.13 -2.68
CA SER A 784 27.49 8.62 -1.46
C SER A 784 28.04 7.20 -1.59
N ALA A 785 27.51 6.40 -2.52
CA ALA A 785 28.02 5.07 -2.84
C ALA A 785 28.90 5.05 -4.10
N GLY A 786 28.74 6.01 -5.02
CA GLY A 786 29.51 6.03 -6.26
C GLY A 786 28.97 6.98 -7.32
N SER A 787 29.39 6.74 -8.56
CA SER A 787 28.86 7.40 -9.77
C SER A 787 28.70 6.39 -10.90
N MET A 788 27.88 6.75 -11.89
CA MET A 788 27.72 5.97 -13.13
C MET A 788 27.70 6.85 -14.38
N GLY A 789 28.15 6.29 -15.51
CA GLY A 789 28.18 6.96 -16.81
C GLY A 789 27.72 6.04 -17.95
N PRO A 790 26.69 6.41 -18.74
CA PRO A 790 25.90 7.65 -18.67
C PRO A 790 24.92 7.68 -17.48
N SER A 791 24.58 8.88 -17.02
CA SER A 791 23.56 9.06 -15.98
C SER A 791 22.15 8.83 -16.53
N ALA A 792 21.26 8.25 -15.72
CA ALA A 792 19.84 8.12 -16.05
C ALA A 792 19.13 9.48 -16.16
N PHE A 793 19.74 10.54 -15.62
CA PHE A 793 19.20 11.90 -15.61
C PHE A 793 19.83 12.81 -16.69
N ALA A 794 20.57 12.23 -17.64
CA ALA A 794 21.08 12.96 -18.79
C ALA A 794 19.91 13.65 -19.53
N ASP A 795 20.12 14.89 -19.94
CA ASP A 795 19.15 15.73 -20.67
C ASP A 795 17.83 16.07 -19.92
N LEU A 796 17.70 15.69 -18.64
CA LEU A 796 16.54 16.04 -17.81
C LEU A 796 16.41 17.54 -17.57
N VAL A 797 17.55 18.24 -17.50
CA VAL A 797 17.64 19.67 -17.18
C VAL A 797 18.25 20.45 -18.35
N PRO A 798 17.80 21.70 -18.61
CA PRO A 798 18.28 22.49 -19.73
C PRO A 798 19.80 22.66 -19.76
N PRO A 799 20.44 22.55 -20.94
CA PRO A 799 21.86 22.82 -21.10
C PRO A 799 22.23 24.21 -20.55
N GLY A 800 23.37 24.29 -19.85
CA GLY A 800 23.90 25.54 -19.29
C GLY A 800 23.53 25.86 -17.84
N GLY A 801 22.55 25.17 -17.24
CA GLY A 801 22.22 25.30 -15.81
C GLY A 801 23.22 24.61 -14.88
N VAL A 802 23.31 25.04 -13.62
CA VAL A 802 24.24 24.44 -12.62
C VAL A 802 23.95 22.96 -12.39
N ALA A 803 22.67 22.56 -12.29
CA ALA A 803 22.28 21.15 -12.16
C ALA A 803 22.71 20.30 -13.37
N HIS A 804 22.63 20.87 -14.59
CA HIS A 804 23.11 20.21 -15.80
C HIS A 804 24.61 20.00 -15.76
N GLN A 805 25.37 21.00 -15.32
CA GLN A 805 26.83 20.90 -15.19
C GLN A 805 27.25 19.85 -14.16
N VAL A 806 26.57 19.78 -13.01
CA VAL A 806 26.82 18.75 -11.99
C VAL A 806 26.54 17.35 -12.55
N LEU A 807 25.35 17.11 -13.11
CA LEU A 807 24.97 15.81 -13.68
C LEU A 807 25.93 15.33 -14.76
N HIS A 808 26.33 16.25 -15.66
CA HIS A 808 27.28 15.97 -16.71
C HIS A 808 28.68 15.66 -16.15
N ALA A 809 29.17 16.45 -15.19
CA ALA A 809 30.47 16.25 -14.58
C ALA A 809 30.55 14.93 -13.79
N THR A 810 29.51 14.60 -13.00
CA THR A 810 29.42 13.32 -12.28
C THR A 810 29.36 12.13 -13.23
N ALA A 811 28.58 12.22 -14.32
CA ALA A 811 28.52 11.16 -15.33
C ALA A 811 29.87 10.98 -16.06
N ALA A 812 30.59 12.08 -16.31
CA ALA A 812 31.90 12.06 -16.95
C ALA A 812 32.99 11.36 -16.11
N LEU A 813 32.80 11.20 -14.81
CA LEU A 813 33.67 10.39 -13.97
C LEU A 813 33.60 8.89 -14.31
N GLY A 814 32.45 8.43 -14.82
CA GLY A 814 32.18 7.03 -15.16
C GLY A 814 31.78 6.17 -13.96
N ASP A 815 31.78 4.86 -14.19
CA ASP A 815 31.35 3.85 -13.22
C ASP A 815 32.43 3.61 -12.15
N GLN A 816 32.18 4.07 -10.92
CA GLN A 816 33.10 3.90 -9.79
C GLN A 816 32.39 3.94 -8.44
N ILE A 817 33.06 3.42 -7.40
CA ILE A 817 32.62 3.49 -6.00
C ILE A 817 33.20 4.75 -5.34
N ALA A 818 32.41 5.39 -4.49
CA ALA A 818 32.81 6.57 -3.75
C ALA A 818 33.95 6.26 -2.74
N PRO A 819 34.87 7.20 -2.44
CA PRO A 819 36.03 6.91 -1.59
C PRO A 819 35.67 6.63 -0.12
N LEU A 820 34.66 7.32 0.44
CA LEU A 820 34.24 7.14 1.83
C LEU A 820 33.84 5.68 2.16
N PRO A 821 32.89 5.03 1.46
CA PRO A 821 32.55 3.64 1.76
C PRO A 821 33.72 2.68 1.57
N ARG A 822 34.58 2.91 0.57
CA ARG A 822 35.79 2.09 0.36
C ARG A 822 36.75 2.19 1.54
N ALA A 823 36.94 3.39 2.09
CA ALA A 823 37.78 3.61 3.27
C ALA A 823 37.19 2.95 4.52
N LEU A 824 35.88 3.08 4.75
CA LEU A 824 35.19 2.51 5.93
C LEU A 824 35.16 0.98 5.90
N LEU A 825 34.82 0.37 4.76
CA LEU A 825 34.84 -1.09 4.59
C LEU A 825 36.26 -1.65 4.66
N GLY A 826 37.25 -0.88 4.19
CA GLY A 826 38.66 -1.24 4.22
C GLY A 826 39.40 -0.84 5.50
N ALA A 827 38.74 -0.31 6.53
CA ALA A 827 39.38 0.22 7.72
C ALA A 827 40.12 -0.86 8.54
N THR A 828 40.93 -0.44 9.53
CA THR A 828 41.64 -1.37 10.41
C THR A 828 40.66 -2.23 11.20
N LYS A 829 39.58 -1.61 11.69
CA LYS A 829 38.39 -2.32 12.19
C LYS A 829 37.23 -2.01 11.25
N PRO A 830 36.92 -2.89 10.28
CA PRO A 830 36.09 -2.56 9.14
C PRO A 830 34.62 -2.36 9.52
N LEU A 831 33.93 -1.55 8.71
CA LEU A 831 32.47 -1.43 8.70
C LEU A 831 31.86 -2.75 8.21
N ARG A 832 30.66 -3.12 8.67
CA ARG A 832 29.93 -4.31 8.15
C ARG A 832 29.42 -4.06 6.74
N ALA A 833 28.64 -2.99 6.58
CA ALA A 833 28.04 -2.59 5.32
C ALA A 833 27.81 -1.09 5.27
N PHE A 834 27.88 -0.55 4.06
CA PHE A 834 27.51 0.82 3.73
C PHE A 834 26.34 0.80 2.74
N ILE A 835 25.31 1.59 3.01
CA ILE A 835 24.14 1.75 2.14
C ILE A 835 24.09 3.21 1.69
N GLY A 836 24.05 3.45 0.39
CA GLY A 836 24.02 4.80 -0.18
C GLY A 836 23.59 4.82 -1.64
N HIS A 837 23.72 5.98 -2.28
CA HIS A 837 23.20 6.23 -3.63
C HIS A 837 24.35 6.36 -4.65
N VAL A 838 24.17 5.77 -5.83
CA VAL A 838 25.12 5.87 -6.95
C VAL A 838 24.85 7.11 -7.80
N GLU A 839 23.61 7.56 -7.90
CA GLU A 839 23.24 8.78 -8.62
C GLU A 839 22.75 9.86 -7.65
N PRO A 840 22.49 11.10 -8.11
CA PRO A 840 21.93 12.14 -7.26
C PRO A 840 20.56 11.77 -6.70
N THR A 841 20.33 12.15 -5.45
CA THR A 841 19.06 11.95 -4.74
C THR A 841 18.13 13.13 -4.97
N PHE A 842 16.83 12.89 -5.10
CA PHE A 842 15.84 13.92 -5.41
C PHE A 842 14.87 14.16 -4.24
N ASP A 843 14.34 15.37 -4.14
CA ASP A 843 13.30 15.72 -3.16
C ASP A 843 12.00 14.93 -3.40
N TYR A 844 11.71 14.61 -4.67
CA TYR A 844 10.53 13.86 -5.10
C TYR A 844 10.38 12.47 -4.45
N THR A 845 11.46 11.82 -4.02
CA THR A 845 11.40 10.50 -3.35
C THR A 845 11.30 10.58 -1.84
N LEU A 846 11.57 11.75 -1.27
CA LEU A 846 11.46 12.04 0.15
C LEU A 846 10.06 12.51 0.51
N GLN A 847 9.43 13.27 -0.38
CA GLN A 847 8.13 13.89 -0.15
C GLN A 847 7.29 13.95 -1.41
N MET A 848 6.03 13.53 -1.29
CA MET A 848 5.06 13.67 -2.36
C MET A 848 4.72 15.15 -2.56
N ARG A 849 4.99 15.66 -3.76
CA ARG A 849 4.63 17.03 -4.11
C ARG A 849 3.10 17.17 -4.15
N GLY A 850 2.59 18.23 -3.53
CA GLY A 850 1.15 18.53 -3.41
C GLY A 850 0.52 18.09 -2.08
N THR A 851 0.89 16.93 -1.54
CA THR A 851 0.38 16.46 -0.22
C THR A 851 1.37 16.68 0.93
N TYR A 852 2.64 16.96 0.60
CA TYR A 852 3.75 17.09 1.55
C TYR A 852 3.97 15.85 2.43
N GLN A 853 3.36 14.71 2.07
CA GLN A 853 3.55 13.46 2.79
C GLN A 853 4.94 12.90 2.55
N PHE A 854 5.63 12.50 3.62
CA PHE A 854 6.92 11.84 3.49
C PHE A 854 6.78 10.42 2.93
N LEU A 855 7.58 10.12 1.90
CA LEU A 855 7.61 8.83 1.21
C LEU A 855 8.72 7.91 1.74
N THR A 856 9.25 8.20 2.92
CA THR A 856 10.40 7.53 3.55
C THR A 856 10.03 6.34 4.42
N GLY A 857 8.77 5.88 4.41
CA GLY A 857 8.29 4.79 5.29
C GLY A 857 9.13 3.50 5.19
N SER A 858 9.49 3.08 3.97
CA SER A 858 10.35 1.91 3.72
C SER A 858 11.77 2.06 4.29
N ILE A 859 12.31 3.29 4.30
CA ILE A 859 13.62 3.61 4.89
C ILE A 859 13.52 3.55 6.42
N ILE A 860 12.44 4.06 6.99
CA ILE A 860 12.21 4.00 8.44
C ILE A 860 12.03 2.54 8.90
N GLU A 861 11.26 1.71 8.18
CA GLU A 861 11.13 0.27 8.48
C GLU A 861 12.49 -0.43 8.44
N MET A 862 13.30 -0.16 7.41
CA MET A 862 14.65 -0.73 7.27
C MET A 862 15.55 -0.39 8.47
N LEU A 863 15.59 0.89 8.85
CA LEU A 863 16.53 1.41 9.83
C LEU A 863 16.08 1.24 11.29
N ASN A 864 14.78 1.02 11.53
CA ASN A 864 14.23 0.83 12.87
C ASN A 864 13.79 -0.63 13.06
N GLU A 865 12.66 -1.02 12.47
CA GLU A 865 12.01 -2.31 12.71
C GLU A 865 12.90 -3.50 12.32
N ARG A 866 13.61 -3.43 11.18
CA ARG A 866 14.50 -4.53 10.76
C ARG A 866 15.88 -4.47 11.39
N ALA A 867 16.42 -3.28 11.63
CA ALA A 867 17.77 -3.11 12.17
C ALA A 867 17.88 -3.53 13.65
N PHE A 868 16.83 -3.34 14.44
CA PHE A 868 16.82 -3.63 15.88
C PHE A 868 15.89 -4.79 16.26
N SER A 869 15.41 -5.56 15.29
CA SER A 869 14.57 -6.73 15.56
C SER A 869 15.36 -7.86 16.27
N ILE A 870 14.70 -8.52 17.23
CA ILE A 870 15.18 -9.75 17.88
C ILE A 870 15.48 -10.84 16.84
N LYS A 871 14.68 -10.90 15.78
CA LYS A 871 14.97 -11.72 14.60
C LYS A 871 16.06 -11.01 13.80
N ARG A 872 17.27 -11.59 13.76
CA ARG A 872 18.43 -11.01 13.07
C ARG A 872 18.19 -10.93 11.55
N TYR A 873 18.06 -9.72 11.00
CA TYR A 873 17.91 -9.50 9.57
C TYR A 873 19.24 -9.15 8.89
N PRO A 874 19.70 -9.94 7.91
CA PRO A 874 20.80 -9.53 7.03
C PRO A 874 20.48 -8.24 6.28
N VAL A 875 21.50 -7.43 6.02
CA VAL A 875 21.37 -6.09 5.41
C VAL A 875 20.71 -6.16 4.04
N GLY A 876 20.98 -7.20 3.26
CA GLY A 876 20.31 -7.44 1.98
C GLY A 876 18.79 -7.59 2.13
N MET A 877 18.35 -8.31 3.15
CA MET A 877 16.93 -8.45 3.48
C MET A 877 16.36 -7.16 4.08
N MET A 878 17.14 -6.41 4.87
CA MET A 878 16.73 -5.10 5.39
C MET A 878 16.39 -4.14 4.26
N THR A 879 17.25 -4.02 3.23
CA THR A 879 17.06 -3.11 2.09
C THR A 879 15.90 -3.50 1.17
N GLN A 880 15.37 -4.72 1.26
CA GLN A 880 14.26 -5.16 0.42
C GLN A 880 12.99 -4.33 0.63
N THR A 881 12.80 -3.70 1.80
CA THR A 881 11.69 -2.75 2.03
C THR A 881 11.69 -1.63 1.01
N ILE A 882 12.88 -1.18 0.59
CA ILE A 882 13.08 -0.09 -0.36
C ILE A 882 12.83 -0.63 -1.78
N PHE A 883 13.45 -1.75 -2.15
CA PHE A 883 13.39 -2.28 -3.51
C PHE A 883 12.01 -2.84 -3.90
N ASN A 884 11.19 -3.29 -2.95
CA ASN A 884 9.82 -3.73 -3.22
C ASN A 884 8.93 -2.64 -3.86
N ARG A 885 9.33 -1.37 -3.76
CA ARG A 885 8.63 -0.23 -4.37
C ARG A 885 8.88 -0.12 -5.88
N LEU A 886 9.96 -0.70 -6.41
CA LEU A 886 10.35 -0.55 -7.82
C LEU A 886 9.26 -1.05 -8.77
N GLY A 887 8.60 -2.17 -8.44
CA GLY A 887 7.50 -2.71 -9.25
C GLY A 887 6.30 -1.77 -9.33
N LEU A 888 5.90 -1.18 -8.19
CA LEU A 888 4.82 -0.19 -8.13
C LEU A 888 5.16 1.06 -8.94
N LEU A 889 6.37 1.62 -8.73
CA LEU A 889 6.82 2.83 -9.43
C LEU A 889 6.87 2.61 -10.95
N ALA A 890 7.37 1.46 -11.42
CA ALA A 890 7.39 1.11 -12.83
C ALA A 890 5.97 0.90 -13.41
N SER A 891 5.05 0.34 -12.63
CA SER A 891 3.65 0.18 -13.06
C SER A 891 2.97 1.53 -13.22
N GLN A 892 3.11 2.41 -12.23
CA GLN A 892 2.54 3.76 -12.25
C GLN A 892 3.14 4.61 -13.36
N GLU A 893 4.45 4.56 -13.58
CA GLU A 893 5.08 5.26 -14.69
C GLU A 893 4.51 4.82 -16.05
N ARG A 894 4.37 3.50 -16.29
CA ARG A 894 3.80 2.98 -17.53
C ARG A 894 2.34 3.41 -17.73
N GLU A 895 1.52 3.29 -16.69
CA GLU A 895 0.12 3.72 -16.69
C GLU A 895 0.01 5.20 -17.08
N LYS A 896 0.74 6.08 -16.38
CA LYS A 896 0.74 7.52 -16.63
C LYS A 896 1.26 7.89 -18.02
N ARG A 897 2.20 7.11 -18.55
CA ARG A 897 2.70 7.28 -19.91
C ARG A 897 1.63 6.93 -20.96
N MET A 898 0.87 5.85 -20.74
CA MET A 898 -0.24 5.46 -21.63
C MET A 898 -1.38 6.47 -21.60
N ASP A 899 -1.65 7.04 -20.42
CA ASP A 899 -2.67 8.09 -20.22
C ASP A 899 -2.23 9.46 -20.78
N GLN A 900 -1.02 9.55 -21.37
CA GLN A 900 -0.42 10.79 -21.86
C GLN A 900 -0.20 11.86 -20.76
N GLU A 901 -0.17 11.46 -19.48
CA GLU A 901 0.13 12.29 -18.31
C GLU A 901 1.65 12.46 -18.12
N GLN A 902 2.30 13.10 -19.09
CA GLN A 902 3.77 13.18 -19.18
C GLN A 902 4.48 13.62 -17.89
N ARG A 903 3.91 14.58 -17.15
CA ARG A 903 4.49 15.07 -15.89
C ARG A 903 4.40 14.04 -14.76
N ALA A 904 3.31 13.28 -14.69
CA ALA A 904 3.14 12.24 -13.69
C ALA A 904 4.01 11.01 -14.02
N ALA A 905 4.09 10.63 -15.30
CA ALA A 905 5.01 9.60 -15.76
C ALA A 905 6.47 9.97 -15.41
N LEU A 906 6.89 11.21 -15.70
CA LEU A 906 8.21 11.71 -15.33
C LEU A 906 8.45 11.62 -13.81
N TYR A 907 7.49 12.01 -12.98
CA TYR A 907 7.61 11.89 -11.52
C TYR A 907 7.89 10.46 -11.07
N PHE A 908 7.11 9.48 -11.53
CA PHE A 908 7.32 8.07 -11.17
C PHE A 908 8.61 7.50 -11.74
N GLN A 909 9.02 7.94 -12.93
CA GLN A 909 10.30 7.58 -13.53
C GLN A 909 11.48 8.08 -12.69
N LEU A 910 11.45 9.34 -12.25
CA LEU A 910 12.49 9.90 -11.37
C LEU A 910 12.55 9.15 -10.03
N CYS A 911 11.40 8.85 -9.45
CA CYS A 911 11.33 8.07 -8.21
C CYS A 911 11.88 6.66 -8.39
N PHE A 912 11.59 6.02 -9.51
CA PHE A 912 12.11 4.69 -9.85
C PHE A 912 13.64 4.70 -9.91
N HIS A 913 14.23 5.65 -10.65
CA HIS A 913 15.68 5.72 -10.81
C HIS A 913 16.41 6.03 -9.50
N ASP A 914 15.89 6.95 -8.69
CA ASP A 914 16.50 7.28 -7.40
C ASP A 914 16.49 6.06 -6.45
N VAL A 915 15.34 5.39 -6.31
CA VAL A 915 15.22 4.15 -5.52
C VAL A 915 16.16 3.04 -6.06
N GLN A 916 16.20 2.87 -7.37
CA GLN A 916 17.04 1.86 -8.03
C GLN A 916 18.53 2.12 -7.79
N SER A 917 18.94 3.38 -7.65
CA SER A 917 20.33 3.78 -7.43
C SER A 917 20.84 3.53 -6.01
N THR A 918 19.97 3.12 -5.08
CA THR A 918 20.38 2.69 -3.74
C THR A 918 21.09 1.33 -3.81
N VAL A 919 22.28 1.23 -3.23
CA VAL A 919 23.10 0.01 -3.25
C VAL A 919 23.67 -0.34 -1.88
N ILE A 920 23.97 -1.63 -1.70
CA ILE A 920 24.75 -2.14 -0.57
C ILE A 920 26.20 -2.33 -1.01
N LEU A 921 27.12 -1.72 -0.27
CA LEU A 921 28.55 -1.97 -0.36
C LEU A 921 28.99 -2.76 0.88
N GLY A 922 29.60 -3.92 0.65
CA GLY A 922 29.81 -4.99 1.64
C GLY A 922 29.06 -6.28 1.26
N ASP A 923 29.21 -7.31 2.08
CA ASP A 923 28.53 -8.58 1.93
C ASP A 923 27.06 -8.47 2.41
N PRO A 924 26.06 -8.91 1.60
CA PRO A 924 24.65 -8.71 1.94
C PRO A 924 24.16 -9.57 3.11
N THR A 925 24.94 -10.54 3.58
CA THR A 925 24.60 -11.43 4.71
C THR A 925 24.88 -10.82 6.07
N VAL A 926 25.65 -9.74 6.14
CA VAL A 926 25.97 -9.08 7.42
C VAL A 926 24.72 -8.46 8.02
N ALA A 927 24.61 -8.46 9.33
CA ALA A 927 23.48 -7.89 10.06
C ALA A 927 23.98 -7.04 11.23
N PRO A 928 23.17 -6.08 11.72
CA PRO A 928 23.45 -5.40 12.98
C PRO A 928 23.72 -6.42 14.10
N LYS A 929 24.58 -6.03 15.04
CA LYS A 929 24.81 -6.81 16.25
C LYS A 929 23.53 -6.83 17.07
N ILE A 930 23.08 -8.02 17.50
CA ILE A 930 21.92 -8.19 18.37
C ILE A 930 22.37 -8.55 19.79
N PRO A 931 21.57 -8.27 20.84
CA PRO A 931 21.87 -8.73 22.19
C PRO A 931 22.07 -10.25 22.20
N THR A 932 23.16 -10.72 22.80
CA THR A 932 23.30 -12.16 23.08
C THR A 932 22.43 -12.46 24.30
N ASN A 933 21.47 -13.37 24.18
CA ASN A 933 20.63 -13.78 25.31
C ASN A 933 21.52 -14.22 26.47
N GLY A 934 21.57 -13.41 27.52
CA GLY A 934 22.56 -13.54 28.58
C GLY A 934 22.34 -12.59 29.76
N SER A 935 21.08 -12.42 30.19
CA SER A 935 20.69 -12.15 31.59
C SER A 935 19.17 -12.16 31.73
#